data_AF-A0A8D8SFF0-F1
#
_entry.id   AF-A0A8D8SFF0-F1
#
_cell.length_a   1.000
_cell.length_b   1.000
_cell.length_c   1.000
_cell.angle_alpha   90.00
_cell.angle_beta   90.00
_cell.angle_gamma   90.00
#
_symmetry.space_group_name_H-M   'P 1'
#
loop_
_entity.id
_entity.type
_entity.pdbx_description
1 polymer ?
#
loop_
_entity_poly.entity_id
_entity_poly.type
_entity_poly.pdbx_seq_one_letter_code
_entity_poly.pdbx_strand_id
1 'polypeptide(L)'
;MGEPDLNDLLHAAEQLECEAQGIGRLPRIERSLRQLTEASNELWSKVTTTGAQDIQANLLLGSKGVDLPQLSQKLDSLSTRKWFESLEPIPDNDIQNFLKNETENAVLSLIENTHRFTFKQLEQNCQKEMFYSWENEKRKLLNSFMGHSISVVELPVSHEYSTINESQLTQCPMDQYEMAYAQALIEYNTAILCGDMSPNLVEKFAAAVASFHDSKVNDMWDMVKYMSDLSSPALSSQESETFPRSSPLIQAEMIAQARKYLENRYQLFMNNKLSQSLAEVRRGVPGTYSLVTAFLKLQMLSGSISSLGLDDLQVDNLPYWVLVYYLLRCGDLESAISVTKSLGPSMNEMYRVLVDLKDNGGGRVSSKMERWLKNQYKPYVRNSSDPYKRLVYSALGACSIADEHSEVVLTADDYLWLKLVQVRTPPEGVLLRDSHAAISADILSYDVLQSMIIEEYGETYYEASVNPSLYFQMLMLTGQFEAGLEFLVRTPRLRCHGVHMAIALLKSGHLAVTGSSEAPLLSIESHDPPPSRRLNPSRLITLYTNRFETSAPREALHYYFTLRDTAAPGPPHNMFALCVSALALQTRDYVAIFGGLDGEGCVSPGLLHEFGNRESDIRSVVLYTAESSENKGKLLSCSL
;
A
#
# COMPACT_ATOMS: atom_id res chain seq x y z
N MET A 1 47.91 44.00 28.07
CA MET A 1 48.29 42.59 27.82
C MET A 1 48.64 42.51 26.35
N GLY A 2 49.86 42.10 26.01
CA GLY A 2 50.32 42.08 24.61
C GLY A 2 49.59 41.01 23.81
N GLU A 3 49.20 41.34 22.58
CA GLU A 3 48.67 40.39 21.60
C GLU A 3 49.74 39.32 21.32
N PRO A 4 49.39 38.02 21.29
CA PRO A 4 50.35 36.97 20.98
C PRO A 4 50.84 37.14 19.54
N ASP A 5 52.16 37.11 19.34
CA ASP A 5 52.79 37.23 18.02
C ASP A 5 52.39 36.02 17.16
N LEU A 6 52.19 36.22 15.86
CA LEU A 6 51.73 35.15 14.95
C LEU A 6 52.73 33.98 14.92
N ASN A 7 54.00 34.27 15.22
CA ASN A 7 55.06 33.27 15.37
C ASN A 7 54.90 32.40 16.62
N ASP A 8 54.35 32.94 17.71
CA ASP A 8 54.08 32.16 18.92
C ASP A 8 52.95 31.15 18.68
N LEU A 9 51.96 31.56 17.87
CA LEU A 9 50.83 30.72 17.49
C LEU A 9 51.25 29.63 16.48
N LEU A 10 52.18 29.94 15.58
CA LEU A 10 52.82 28.97 14.69
C LEU A 10 53.64 27.94 15.50
N HIS A 11 54.43 28.39 16.47
CA HIS A 11 55.21 27.50 17.32
C HIS A 11 54.32 26.59 18.18
N ALA A 12 53.21 27.12 18.71
CA ALA A 12 52.24 26.32 19.46
C ALA A 12 51.55 25.27 18.58
N ALA A 13 51.27 25.58 17.31
CA ALA A 13 50.69 24.63 16.36
C ALA A 13 51.68 23.51 15.97
N GLU A 14 52.96 23.83 15.76
CA GLU A 14 54.02 22.83 15.49
C GLU A 14 54.27 21.92 16.71
N GLN A 15 54.14 22.47 17.93
CA GLN A 15 54.29 21.71 19.17
C GLN A 15 53.12 20.74 19.40
N LEU A 16 51.89 21.16 19.07
CA LEU A 16 50.70 20.30 19.03
C LEU A 16 50.79 19.20 17.97
N GLU A 17 51.40 19.48 16.83
CA GLU A 17 51.63 18.48 15.77
C GLU A 17 52.63 17.40 16.21
N CYS A 18 53.66 17.77 16.98
CA CYS A 18 54.57 16.80 17.61
C CYS A 18 53.89 15.96 18.71
N GLU A 19 53.02 16.55 19.53
CA GLU A 19 52.26 15.81 20.56
C GLU A 19 51.22 14.86 19.94
N ALA A 20 50.59 15.25 18.83
CA ALA A 20 49.62 14.43 18.11
C ALA A 20 50.24 13.18 17.45
N GLN A 21 51.55 13.19 17.15
CA GLN A 21 52.26 12.03 16.59
C GLN A 21 52.43 10.85 17.58
N GLY A 22 52.25 11.09 18.89
CA GLY A 22 52.39 10.06 19.94
C GLY A 22 51.12 9.25 20.25
N ILE A 23 49.94 9.71 19.81
CA ILE A 23 48.64 9.10 20.14
C ILE A 23 48.04 8.51 18.87
N GLY A 24 48.25 7.20 18.65
CA GLY A 24 47.93 6.47 17.41
C GLY A 24 46.44 6.31 17.06
N ARG A 25 45.58 7.30 17.33
CA ARG A 25 44.13 7.23 17.07
C ARG A 25 43.51 8.46 16.40
N LEU A 26 44.31 9.33 15.77
CA LEU A 26 43.82 10.41 14.90
C LEU A 26 44.46 10.32 13.50
N PRO A 27 43.73 10.67 12.42
CA PRO A 27 44.26 10.63 11.06
C PRO A 27 45.44 11.62 10.91
N ARG A 28 46.51 11.18 10.24
CA ARG A 28 47.73 11.97 10.04
C ARG A 28 47.45 13.15 9.10
N ILE A 29 47.85 14.35 9.49
CA ILE A 29 47.83 15.52 8.61
C ILE A 29 49.03 15.40 7.66
N GLU A 30 48.78 15.20 6.36
CA GLU A 30 49.82 14.89 5.37
C GLU A 30 50.47 16.13 4.73
N ARG A 31 50.03 17.35 5.05
CA ARG A 31 50.56 18.58 4.44
C ARG A 31 50.79 19.66 5.49
N SER A 32 52.00 20.22 5.50
CA SER A 32 52.32 21.34 6.37
C SER A 32 51.57 22.61 5.92
N LEU A 33 51.33 23.54 6.85
CA LEU A 33 50.63 24.78 6.55
C LEU A 33 51.29 25.58 5.40
N ARG A 34 52.63 25.50 5.27
CA ARG A 34 53.37 26.08 4.15
C ARG A 34 53.02 25.43 2.82
N GLN A 35 52.99 24.09 2.77
CA GLN A 35 52.60 23.34 1.57
C GLN A 35 51.14 23.62 1.18
N LEU A 36 50.25 23.82 2.15
CA LEU A 36 48.87 24.22 1.90
C LEU A 36 48.79 25.62 1.28
N THR A 37 49.63 26.54 1.75
CA THR A 37 49.65 27.93 1.26
C THR A 37 50.21 28.02 -0.17
N GLU A 38 51.27 27.26 -0.49
CA GLU A 38 51.79 27.16 -1.86
C GLU A 38 50.78 26.51 -2.80
N ALA A 39 50.14 25.41 -2.39
CA ALA A 39 49.09 24.76 -3.18
C ALA A 39 47.87 25.69 -3.41
N SER A 40 47.50 26.47 -2.40
CA SER A 40 46.45 27.49 -2.51
C SER A 40 46.82 28.56 -3.54
N ASN A 41 48.04 29.08 -3.51
CA ASN A 41 48.51 30.10 -4.45
C ASN A 41 48.65 29.54 -5.88
N GLU A 42 49.07 28.29 -6.03
CA GLU A 42 49.11 27.62 -7.34
C GLU A 42 47.70 27.45 -7.91
N LEU A 43 46.73 27.02 -7.10
CA LEU A 43 45.32 26.94 -7.50
C LEU A 43 44.76 28.33 -7.84
N TRP A 44 45.08 29.35 -7.05
CA TRP A 44 44.65 30.73 -7.30
C TRP A 44 45.18 31.28 -8.63
N SER A 45 46.45 30.98 -8.98
CA SER A 45 47.03 31.39 -10.25
C SER A 45 46.41 30.67 -11.45
N LYS A 46 46.02 29.40 -11.31
CA LYS A 46 45.28 28.66 -12.34
C LYS A 46 43.85 29.18 -12.49
N VAL A 47 43.21 29.57 -11.40
CA VAL A 47 41.83 30.08 -11.35
C VAL A 47 41.68 31.49 -11.94
N THR A 48 42.69 32.35 -11.83
CA THR A 48 42.61 33.75 -12.31
C THR A 48 42.79 33.95 -13.80
N THR A 49 43.25 32.93 -14.53
CA THR A 49 43.47 33.01 -16.00
C THR A 49 42.24 32.64 -16.83
N THR A 50 41.23 31.99 -16.23
CA THR A 50 39.98 31.58 -16.90
C THR A 50 38.79 32.30 -16.26
N GLY A 51 38.01 33.04 -17.05
CA GLY A 51 36.88 33.84 -16.55
C GLY A 51 35.82 33.02 -15.79
N ALA A 52 35.11 33.68 -14.88
CA ALA A 52 34.23 33.03 -13.88
C ALA A 52 33.13 32.11 -14.44
N GLN A 53 32.69 32.30 -15.70
CA GLN A 53 31.69 31.44 -16.34
C GLN A 53 32.25 30.09 -16.79
N ASP A 54 33.49 30.04 -17.28
CA ASP A 54 34.15 28.79 -17.66
C ASP A 54 34.51 27.93 -16.44
N ILE A 55 34.61 28.53 -15.25
CA ILE A 55 34.92 27.82 -14.00
C ILE A 55 33.76 26.91 -13.57
N GLN A 56 32.51 27.38 -13.66
CA GLN A 56 31.35 26.55 -13.32
C GLN A 56 31.17 25.41 -14.32
N ALA A 57 31.39 25.67 -15.60
CA ALA A 57 31.36 24.64 -16.64
C ALA A 57 32.47 23.60 -16.47
N ASN A 58 33.71 24.04 -16.17
CA ASN A 58 34.85 23.17 -15.92
C ASN A 58 34.69 22.33 -14.65
N LEU A 59 34.12 22.89 -13.57
CA LEU A 59 33.87 22.14 -12.34
C LEU A 59 32.80 21.07 -12.54
N LEU A 60 31.73 21.40 -13.26
CA LEU A 60 30.61 20.50 -13.48
C LEU A 60 30.99 19.36 -14.44
N LEU A 61 31.73 19.66 -15.52
CA LEU A 61 32.13 18.69 -16.53
C LEU A 61 33.40 17.91 -16.13
N GLY A 62 34.31 18.54 -15.38
CA GLY A 62 35.45 17.86 -14.75
C GLY A 62 35.03 16.82 -13.71
N SER A 63 33.96 17.08 -12.96
CA SER A 63 33.38 16.09 -12.03
C SER A 63 32.85 14.82 -12.73
N LYS A 64 32.63 14.89 -14.05
CA LYS A 64 32.20 13.78 -14.91
C LYS A 64 33.32 13.27 -15.82
N GLY A 65 34.56 13.70 -15.60
CA GLY A 65 35.75 13.19 -16.29
C GLY A 65 36.04 13.81 -17.66
N VAL A 66 35.53 15.02 -17.95
CA VAL A 66 35.71 15.70 -19.24
C VAL A 66 36.59 16.94 -19.09
N ASP A 67 37.76 16.94 -19.73
CA ASP A 67 38.69 18.09 -19.80
C ASP A 67 38.33 19.01 -20.99
N LEU A 68 37.66 20.13 -20.71
CA LEU A 68 37.32 21.15 -21.71
C LEU A 68 38.51 21.75 -22.48
N PRO A 69 39.69 22.03 -21.89
CA PRO A 69 40.80 22.60 -22.66
C PRO A 69 41.40 21.61 -23.67
N GLN A 70 41.34 20.30 -23.40
CA GLN A 70 41.69 19.29 -24.40
C GLN A 70 40.61 19.17 -25.48
N LEU A 71 39.34 19.32 -25.10
CA LEU A 71 38.22 19.28 -26.03
C LEU A 71 38.26 20.47 -26.98
N SER A 72 38.52 21.69 -26.49
CA SER A 72 38.63 22.89 -27.33
C SER A 72 39.81 22.79 -28.32
N GLN A 73 40.96 22.29 -27.89
CA GLN A 73 42.10 22.02 -28.78
C GLN A 73 41.77 20.96 -29.86
N LYS A 74 40.99 19.93 -29.51
CA LYS A 74 40.52 18.93 -30.49
C LYS A 74 39.43 19.49 -31.41
N LEU A 75 38.63 20.44 -30.94
CA LEU A 75 37.57 21.07 -31.72
C LEU A 75 38.15 22.09 -32.72
N ASP A 76 39.20 22.81 -32.33
CA ASP A 76 39.95 23.70 -33.22
C ASP A 76 40.70 22.92 -34.31
N SER A 77 41.22 21.72 -34.00
CA SER A 77 41.83 20.85 -35.02
C SER A 77 40.81 20.20 -35.96
N LEU A 78 39.55 20.12 -35.56
CA LEU A 78 38.42 19.59 -36.36
C LEU A 78 37.64 20.68 -37.11
N SER A 79 38.02 21.96 -37.00
CA SER A 79 37.29 23.05 -37.64
C SER A 79 37.33 22.93 -39.17
N THR A 80 36.19 22.55 -39.74
CA THR A 80 35.95 22.17 -41.15
C THR A 80 36.10 23.32 -42.16
N ARG A 81 36.44 24.53 -41.71
CA ARG A 81 36.66 25.69 -42.60
C ARG A 81 37.84 25.54 -43.56
N LYS A 82 38.77 24.61 -43.31
CA LYS A 82 39.88 24.30 -44.24
C LYS A 82 39.56 23.21 -45.26
N TRP A 83 38.37 22.59 -45.23
CA TRP A 83 38.03 21.47 -46.12
C TRP A 83 37.05 21.80 -47.25
N PHE A 84 36.48 22.99 -47.26
CA PHE A 84 35.58 23.47 -48.31
C PHE A 84 36.07 24.83 -48.80
N GLU A 85 37.17 24.83 -49.53
CA GLU A 85 37.58 25.98 -50.33
C GLU A 85 36.81 25.88 -51.66
N SER A 86 35.96 26.87 -51.95
CA SER A 86 35.24 26.93 -53.23
C SER A 86 36.25 27.00 -54.37
N LEU A 87 36.23 26.01 -55.26
CA LEU A 87 37.16 25.93 -56.39
C LEU A 87 36.97 27.13 -57.34
N GLU A 88 38.09 27.75 -57.73
CA GLU A 88 38.13 28.88 -58.65
C GLU A 88 37.52 28.51 -60.03
N PRO A 89 36.83 29.44 -60.71
CA PRO A 89 36.28 29.19 -62.04
C PRO A 89 37.40 28.95 -63.07
N ILE A 90 37.40 27.78 -63.69
CA ILE A 90 38.38 27.36 -64.70
C ILE A 90 37.97 27.94 -66.08
N PRO A 91 38.90 28.48 -66.89
CA PRO A 91 38.60 28.96 -68.24
C PRO A 91 38.21 27.82 -69.23
N ASP A 92 37.26 28.11 -70.13
CA ASP A 92 36.45 27.20 -70.96
C ASP A 92 37.17 26.26 -71.96
N ASN A 93 38.49 26.09 -71.94
CA ASN A 93 39.24 25.34 -72.96
C ASN A 93 39.82 23.98 -72.51
N ASP A 94 39.44 23.45 -71.34
CA ASP A 94 39.95 22.18 -70.83
C ASP A 94 38.84 21.22 -70.36
N ILE A 95 38.35 20.39 -71.29
CA ILE A 95 37.21 19.48 -71.09
C ILE A 95 37.47 18.45 -69.98
N GLN A 96 38.72 17.99 -69.82
CA GLN A 96 39.04 17.00 -68.80
C GLN A 96 38.97 17.57 -67.38
N ASN A 97 39.45 18.80 -67.21
CA ASN A 97 39.38 19.48 -65.91
C ASN A 97 37.95 19.92 -65.58
N PHE A 98 37.14 20.30 -66.58
CA PHE A 98 35.71 20.54 -66.40
C PHE A 98 34.96 19.29 -65.92
N LEU A 99 35.16 18.14 -66.57
CA LEU A 99 34.52 16.89 -66.16
C LEU A 99 34.94 16.45 -64.76
N LYS A 100 36.22 16.65 -64.40
CA LYS A 100 36.72 16.37 -63.06
C LYS A 100 36.04 17.26 -62.01
N ASN A 101 35.90 18.55 -62.29
CA ASN A 101 35.22 19.50 -61.42
C ASN A 101 33.74 19.16 -61.24
N GLU A 102 33.03 18.78 -62.31
CA GLU A 102 31.63 18.35 -62.22
C GLU A 102 31.46 17.06 -61.40
N THR A 103 32.38 16.09 -61.54
CA THR A 103 32.37 14.89 -60.71
C THR A 103 32.64 15.20 -59.24
N GLU A 104 33.57 16.12 -58.95
CA GLU A 104 33.86 16.57 -57.59
C GLU A 104 32.68 17.33 -56.99
N ASN A 105 32.01 18.21 -57.76
CA ASN A 105 30.79 18.91 -57.36
C ASN A 105 29.63 17.94 -57.08
N ALA A 106 29.45 16.91 -57.91
CA ALA A 106 28.44 15.87 -57.70
C ALA A 106 28.71 15.08 -56.42
N VAL A 107 29.98 14.73 -56.14
CA VAL A 107 30.39 14.04 -54.91
C VAL A 107 30.17 14.95 -53.69
N LEU A 108 30.52 16.23 -53.77
CA LEU A 108 30.29 17.19 -52.69
C LEU A 108 28.80 17.38 -52.40
N SER A 109 27.96 17.49 -53.44
CA SER A 109 26.51 17.57 -53.29
C SER A 109 25.91 16.31 -52.68
N LEU A 110 26.42 15.13 -53.04
CA LEU A 110 26.00 13.87 -52.43
C LEU A 110 26.38 13.79 -50.95
N ILE A 111 27.60 14.23 -50.59
CA ILE A 111 28.05 14.31 -49.20
C ILE A 111 27.19 15.30 -48.41
N GLU A 112 26.89 16.48 -48.96
CA GLU A 112 26.05 17.46 -48.29
C GLU A 112 24.62 16.93 -48.09
N ASN A 113 24.04 16.29 -49.10
CA ASN A 113 22.69 15.72 -49.02
C ASN A 113 22.62 14.55 -48.02
N THR A 114 23.61 13.67 -48.01
CA THR A 114 23.68 12.56 -47.04
C THR A 114 23.90 13.07 -45.62
N HIS A 115 24.73 14.10 -45.44
CA HIS A 115 24.92 14.77 -44.15
C HIS A 115 23.62 15.41 -43.66
N ARG A 116 22.92 16.17 -44.52
CA ARG A 116 21.64 16.82 -44.20
C ARG A 116 20.56 15.79 -43.85
N PHE A 117 20.48 14.68 -44.59
CA PHE A 117 19.55 13.59 -44.32
C PHE A 117 19.85 12.92 -42.96
N THR A 118 21.10 12.58 -42.71
CA THR A 118 21.54 11.92 -41.47
C THR A 118 21.29 12.82 -40.26
N PHE A 119 21.59 14.12 -40.37
CA PHE A 119 21.37 15.07 -39.29
C PHE A 119 19.88 15.19 -38.94
N LYS A 120 19.01 15.28 -39.96
CA LYS A 120 17.56 15.31 -39.76
C LYS A 120 17.03 14.03 -39.10
N GLN A 121 17.57 12.86 -39.49
CA GLN A 121 17.18 11.59 -38.88
C GLN A 121 17.66 11.46 -37.43
N LEU A 122 18.88 11.93 -37.15
CA LEU A 122 19.43 11.96 -35.79
C LEU A 122 18.63 12.92 -34.89
N GLU A 123 18.26 14.09 -35.39
CA GLU A 123 17.41 15.04 -34.67
C GLU A 123 16.05 14.44 -34.32
N GLN A 124 15.39 13.77 -35.28
CA GLN A 124 14.13 13.08 -35.04
C GLN A 124 14.26 11.96 -34.00
N ASN A 125 15.34 11.17 -34.06
CA ASN A 125 15.57 10.10 -33.10
C ASN A 125 15.90 10.66 -31.70
N CYS A 126 16.71 11.72 -31.63
CA CYS A 126 17.05 12.40 -30.38
C CYS A 126 15.79 12.99 -29.71
N GLN A 127 14.91 13.63 -30.49
CA GLN A 127 13.63 14.12 -29.98
C GLN A 127 12.78 12.97 -29.43
N LYS A 128 12.66 11.85 -30.15
CA LYS A 128 11.92 10.67 -29.68
C LYS A 128 12.48 10.11 -28.38
N GLU A 129 13.79 9.93 -28.28
CA GLU A 129 14.45 9.44 -27.06
C GLU A 129 14.32 10.44 -25.91
N MET A 130 14.42 11.73 -26.18
CA MET A 130 14.20 12.78 -25.17
C MET A 130 12.76 12.75 -24.64
N PHE A 131 11.76 12.60 -25.51
CA PHE A 131 10.36 12.46 -25.09
C PHE A 131 10.13 11.17 -24.31
N TYR A 132 10.70 10.05 -24.75
CA TYR A 132 10.60 8.77 -24.04
C TYR A 132 11.26 8.83 -22.66
N SER A 133 12.47 9.38 -22.58
CA SER A 133 13.20 9.61 -21.34
C SER A 133 12.44 10.56 -20.41
N TRP A 134 11.90 11.67 -20.94
CA TRP A 134 11.06 12.60 -20.19
C TRP A 134 9.80 11.93 -19.66
N GLU A 135 9.09 11.16 -20.47
CA GLU A 135 7.91 10.42 -19.98
C GLU A 135 8.29 9.43 -18.88
N ASN A 136 9.44 8.76 -19.02
CA ASN A 136 9.91 7.82 -18.02
C ASN A 136 10.28 8.53 -16.71
N GLU A 137 10.98 9.66 -16.76
CA GLU A 137 11.31 10.48 -15.59
C GLU A 137 10.08 11.15 -14.97
N LYS A 138 9.14 11.65 -15.78
CA LYS A 138 7.85 12.16 -15.31
C LYS A 138 7.09 11.06 -14.57
N ARG A 139 7.10 9.83 -15.09
CA ARG A 139 6.48 8.67 -14.45
C ARG A 139 7.17 8.34 -13.13
N LYS A 140 8.51 8.29 -13.11
CA LYS A 140 9.30 8.14 -11.87
C LYS A 140 9.01 9.23 -10.83
N LEU A 141 8.88 10.49 -11.26
CA LEU A 141 8.52 11.60 -10.37
C LEU A 141 7.11 11.44 -9.80
N LEU A 142 6.11 11.17 -10.64
CA LEU A 142 4.75 10.83 -10.21
C LEU A 142 4.73 9.65 -9.23
N ASN A 143 5.65 8.71 -9.41
CA ASN A 143 5.78 7.56 -8.53
C ASN A 143 6.55 7.87 -7.24
N SER A 144 7.46 8.84 -7.27
CA SER A 144 8.14 9.33 -6.06
C SER A 144 7.20 10.11 -5.14
N PHE A 145 6.15 10.72 -5.70
CA PHE A 145 5.03 11.29 -4.93
C PHE A 145 4.14 10.23 -4.26
N MET A 146 4.40 8.93 -4.45
CA MET A 146 3.72 7.82 -3.76
C MET A 146 4.24 7.56 -2.35
N GLY A 147 5.36 8.18 -1.94
CA GLY A 147 5.75 8.25 -0.54
C GLY A 147 4.95 9.35 0.16
N HIS A 148 4.39 9.04 1.34
CA HIS A 148 3.54 9.91 2.16
C HIS A 148 3.88 11.40 2.00
N SER A 149 3.08 12.12 1.20
CA SER A 149 3.18 13.56 1.12
C SER A 149 2.38 14.14 2.30
N ILE A 150 3.05 14.25 3.45
CA ILE A 150 2.72 15.28 4.42
C ILE A 150 2.92 16.60 3.68
N SER A 151 1.83 17.25 3.27
CA SER A 151 1.91 18.61 2.76
C SER A 151 2.26 19.53 3.93
N VAL A 152 3.54 19.80 4.10
CA VAL A 152 4.19 21.01 4.62
C VAL A 152 5.65 20.63 4.86
N VAL A 153 6.57 21.53 4.46
CA VAL A 153 8.00 21.43 4.72
C VAL A 153 8.24 21.44 6.23
N GLU A 154 8.14 20.28 6.86
CA GLU A 154 8.74 19.92 8.14
C GLU A 154 9.29 18.53 7.95
N LEU A 155 10.62 18.37 8.01
CA LEU A 155 11.28 17.07 8.00
C LEU A 155 10.82 16.28 9.24
N PRO A 156 10.05 15.20 9.12
CA PRO A 156 9.85 14.29 10.22
C PRO A 156 11.01 13.29 10.22
N VAL A 157 11.37 12.88 11.42
CA VAL A 157 12.31 11.80 11.71
C VAL A 157 11.98 10.57 10.87
N SER A 158 13.01 9.96 10.30
CA SER A 158 13.02 8.78 9.44
C SER A 158 11.90 7.76 9.74
N HIS A 159 10.86 7.76 8.92
CA HIS A 159 9.95 6.62 8.76
C HIS A 159 10.08 6.13 7.32
N GLU A 160 10.21 4.82 7.14
CA GLU A 160 10.58 4.18 5.88
C GLU A 160 9.56 4.48 4.77
N TYR A 161 9.99 5.29 3.80
CA TYR A 161 9.23 5.60 2.60
C TYR A 161 9.10 4.36 1.71
N SER A 162 7.88 3.86 1.54
CA SER A 162 7.60 2.68 0.72
C SER A 162 7.21 3.09 -0.70
N THR A 163 8.18 3.08 -1.60
CA THR A 163 7.99 3.33 -3.04
C THR A 163 7.38 2.09 -3.71
N ILE A 164 6.31 2.27 -4.47
CA ILE A 164 5.88 1.23 -5.41
C ILE A 164 6.93 1.18 -6.52
N ASN A 165 7.69 0.09 -6.56
CA ASN A 165 8.74 -0.10 -7.56
C ASN A 165 8.08 -0.43 -8.92
N GLU A 166 7.70 0.61 -9.67
CA GLU A 166 7.09 0.49 -11.01
C GLU A 166 8.08 0.10 -12.13
N SER A 167 9.31 -0.28 -11.80
CA SER A 167 10.34 -0.63 -12.77
C SER A 167 10.07 -1.92 -13.59
N GLN A 168 8.88 -2.53 -13.49
CA GLN A 168 8.48 -3.73 -14.23
C GLN A 168 7.01 -3.70 -14.73
N LEU A 169 6.53 -2.58 -15.29
CA LEU A 169 5.25 -2.57 -16.03
C LEU A 169 5.48 -2.81 -17.53
N THR A 170 5.92 -4.01 -17.88
CA THR A 170 5.71 -4.53 -19.23
C THR A 170 4.21 -4.77 -19.41
N GLN A 171 3.63 -4.29 -20.52
CA GLN A 171 2.28 -4.68 -20.95
C GLN A 171 2.24 -6.21 -21.01
N CYS A 172 1.40 -6.83 -20.18
CA CYS A 172 1.28 -8.28 -20.10
C CYS A 172 -0.16 -8.68 -20.37
N PRO A 173 -0.40 -9.79 -21.09
CA PRO A 173 -1.73 -10.36 -21.17
C PRO A 173 -2.25 -10.67 -19.75
N MET A 174 -3.56 -10.55 -19.57
CA MET A 174 -4.21 -10.78 -18.27
C MET A 174 -3.93 -12.21 -17.78
N ASP A 175 -3.64 -12.34 -16.48
CA ASP A 175 -3.48 -13.63 -15.83
C ASP A 175 -4.83 -14.35 -15.66
N GLN A 176 -4.82 -15.65 -15.39
CA GLN A 176 -6.04 -16.47 -15.20
C GLN A 176 -6.93 -15.92 -14.08
N TYR A 177 -6.32 -15.46 -12.98
CA TYR A 177 -7.05 -14.79 -11.90
C TYR A 177 -7.68 -13.47 -12.37
N GLU A 178 -6.93 -12.67 -13.14
CA GLU A 178 -7.40 -11.38 -13.66
C GLU A 178 -8.57 -11.58 -14.62
N MET A 179 -8.52 -12.59 -15.49
CA MET A 179 -9.63 -12.95 -16.38
C MET A 179 -10.87 -13.42 -15.61
N ALA A 180 -10.71 -14.28 -14.60
CA ALA A 180 -11.82 -14.76 -13.79
C ALA A 180 -12.51 -13.60 -13.04
N TYR A 181 -11.73 -12.68 -12.50
CA TYR A 181 -12.28 -11.49 -11.85
C TYR A 181 -12.93 -10.51 -12.83
N ALA A 182 -12.32 -10.27 -13.99
CA ALA A 182 -12.89 -9.41 -15.01
C ALA A 182 -14.24 -9.94 -15.49
N GLN A 183 -14.35 -11.26 -15.71
CA GLN A 183 -15.62 -11.90 -16.06
C GLN A 183 -16.69 -11.70 -14.97
N ALA A 184 -16.35 -11.91 -13.71
CA ALA A 184 -17.26 -11.68 -12.59
C ALA A 184 -17.70 -10.20 -12.49
N LEU A 185 -16.80 -9.26 -12.79
CA LEU A 185 -17.10 -7.82 -12.82
C LEU A 185 -17.99 -7.44 -14.01
N ILE A 186 -17.77 -8.03 -15.18
CA ILE A 186 -18.63 -7.85 -16.36
C ILE A 186 -20.05 -8.31 -16.05
N GLU A 187 -20.21 -9.51 -15.50
CA GLU A 187 -21.50 -10.07 -15.08
C GLU A 187 -22.19 -9.23 -14.00
N TYR A 188 -21.42 -8.61 -13.11
CA TYR A 188 -21.95 -7.69 -12.11
C TYR A 188 -22.44 -6.38 -12.74
N ASN A 189 -21.62 -5.76 -13.59
CA ASN A 189 -21.96 -4.49 -14.23
C ASN A 189 -23.13 -4.63 -15.21
N THR A 190 -23.19 -5.72 -15.97
CA THR A 190 -24.31 -6.03 -16.88
C THR A 190 -25.61 -6.22 -16.10
N ALA A 191 -25.60 -6.94 -14.97
CA ALA A 191 -26.77 -7.07 -14.11
C ALA A 191 -27.27 -5.71 -13.57
N ILE A 192 -26.35 -4.83 -13.16
CA ILE A 192 -26.70 -3.44 -12.74
C ILE A 192 -27.34 -2.66 -13.88
N LEU A 193 -26.78 -2.75 -15.08
CA LEU A 193 -27.28 -2.04 -16.26
C LEU A 193 -28.67 -2.53 -16.67
N CYS A 194 -28.95 -3.83 -16.54
CA CYS A 194 -30.27 -4.43 -16.77
C CYS A 194 -31.29 -4.10 -15.67
N GLY A 195 -30.89 -3.49 -14.56
CA GLY A 195 -31.77 -3.16 -13.43
C GLY A 195 -32.10 -4.34 -12.52
N ASP A 196 -31.32 -5.43 -12.57
CA ASP A 196 -31.45 -6.55 -11.65
C ASP A 196 -31.00 -6.15 -10.23
N MET A 197 -31.48 -6.87 -9.21
CA MET A 197 -31.05 -6.68 -7.83
C MET A 197 -29.52 -6.77 -7.73
N SER A 198 -28.88 -5.74 -7.18
CA SER A 198 -27.42 -5.63 -7.09
C SER A 198 -26.84 -6.85 -6.36
N PRO A 199 -26.19 -7.80 -7.07
CA PRO A 199 -25.70 -9.00 -6.42
C PRO A 199 -24.50 -8.66 -5.53
N ASN A 200 -24.30 -9.39 -4.43
CA ASN A 200 -23.18 -9.13 -3.52
C ASN A 200 -21.84 -9.39 -4.26
N LEU A 201 -21.12 -8.30 -4.55
CA LEU A 201 -19.88 -8.37 -5.32
C LEU A 201 -18.78 -9.13 -4.56
N VAL A 202 -18.79 -9.07 -3.21
CA VAL A 202 -17.85 -9.83 -2.37
C VAL A 202 -18.04 -11.33 -2.58
N GLU A 203 -19.28 -11.80 -2.62
CA GLU A 203 -19.59 -13.22 -2.83
C GLU A 203 -19.25 -13.67 -4.26
N LYS A 204 -19.56 -12.86 -5.28
CA LYS A 204 -19.21 -13.17 -6.67
C LYS A 204 -17.70 -13.33 -6.86
N PHE A 205 -16.91 -12.39 -6.34
CA PHE A 205 -15.46 -12.46 -6.43
C PHE A 205 -14.87 -13.59 -5.61
N ALA A 206 -15.39 -13.87 -4.42
CA ALA A 206 -14.97 -15.01 -3.62
C ALA A 206 -15.28 -16.36 -4.33
N ALA A 207 -16.44 -16.48 -4.98
CA ALA A 207 -16.81 -17.67 -5.73
C ALA A 207 -15.93 -17.89 -6.97
N ALA A 208 -15.57 -16.82 -7.68
CA ALA A 208 -14.68 -16.88 -8.83
C ALA A 208 -13.31 -17.49 -8.46
N VAL A 209 -12.76 -17.09 -7.30
CA VAL A 209 -11.44 -17.56 -6.85
C VAL A 209 -11.48 -18.92 -6.15
N ALA A 210 -12.60 -19.29 -5.54
CA ALA A 210 -12.74 -20.58 -4.86
C ALA A 210 -12.42 -21.78 -5.79
N SER A 211 -12.63 -21.62 -7.10
CA SER A 211 -12.30 -22.61 -8.14
C SER A 211 -10.81 -22.91 -8.29
N PHE A 212 -9.92 -22.00 -7.87
CA PHE A 212 -8.47 -22.15 -7.97
C PHE A 212 -7.84 -22.85 -6.76
N HIS A 213 -8.63 -23.13 -5.70
CA HIS A 213 -8.20 -23.86 -4.50
C HIS A 213 -6.99 -23.27 -3.75
N ASP A 214 -6.73 -21.96 -3.86
CA ASP A 214 -5.73 -21.28 -3.02
C ASP A 214 -6.29 -20.99 -1.62
N SER A 215 -5.83 -21.74 -0.62
CA SER A 215 -6.27 -21.59 0.77
C SER A 215 -5.99 -20.20 1.34
N LYS A 216 -4.89 -19.54 0.97
CA LYS A 216 -4.54 -18.24 1.55
C LYS A 216 -5.45 -17.15 1.00
N VAL A 217 -5.75 -17.19 -0.29
CA VAL A 217 -6.64 -16.21 -0.92
C VAL A 217 -8.09 -16.43 -0.49
N ASN A 218 -8.50 -17.69 -0.33
CA ASN A 218 -9.82 -18.01 0.23
C ASN A 218 -9.96 -17.48 1.68
N ASP A 219 -8.94 -17.66 2.52
CA ASP A 219 -8.91 -17.08 3.87
C ASP A 219 -9.01 -15.54 3.83
N MET A 220 -8.36 -14.87 2.87
CA MET A 220 -8.49 -13.43 2.67
C MET A 220 -9.90 -12.99 2.31
N TRP A 221 -10.57 -13.70 1.40
CA TRP A 221 -11.96 -13.41 1.05
C TRP A 221 -12.92 -13.71 2.19
N ASP A 222 -12.67 -14.75 2.98
CA ASP A 222 -13.48 -15.03 4.16
C ASP A 222 -13.36 -13.90 5.18
N MET A 223 -12.16 -13.36 5.44
CA MET A 223 -12.01 -12.16 6.27
C MET A 223 -12.82 -10.98 5.73
N VAL A 224 -12.77 -10.72 4.42
CA VAL A 224 -13.52 -9.63 3.78
C VAL A 224 -15.04 -9.85 3.91
N LYS A 225 -15.54 -11.09 3.78
CA LYS A 225 -16.96 -11.42 3.98
C LYS A 225 -17.41 -11.11 5.41
N TYR A 226 -16.68 -11.58 6.42
CA TYR A 226 -17.02 -11.31 7.82
C TYR A 226 -16.99 -9.81 8.13
N MET A 227 -16.00 -9.09 7.61
CA MET A 227 -15.83 -7.65 7.88
C MET A 227 -16.75 -6.74 7.05
N SER A 228 -17.41 -7.25 6.01
CA SER A 228 -18.38 -6.51 5.18
C SER A 228 -19.84 -6.85 5.51
N ASP A 229 -20.09 -7.87 6.33
CA ASP A 229 -21.41 -8.21 6.86
C ASP A 229 -21.76 -7.31 8.06
N LEU A 230 -21.95 -6.02 7.77
CA LEU A 230 -22.37 -5.01 8.74
C LEU A 230 -23.86 -4.67 8.53
N SER A 231 -24.61 -4.61 9.62
CA SER A 231 -26.08 -4.44 9.65
C SER A 231 -26.55 -3.09 9.11
N SER A 232 -25.66 -2.11 9.02
CA SER A 232 -25.88 -0.84 8.36
C SER A 232 -24.93 -0.69 7.17
N PRO A 233 -25.43 -0.38 5.95
CA PRO A 233 -24.55 0.08 4.90
C PRO A 233 -23.91 1.40 5.38
N ALA A 234 -22.60 1.36 5.64
CA ALA A 234 -21.84 2.59 5.68
C ALA A 234 -21.99 3.26 4.32
N LEU A 235 -22.27 4.56 4.28
CA LEU A 235 -22.42 5.39 3.08
C LEU A 235 -23.79 5.33 2.37
N SER A 236 -24.81 5.93 2.98
CA SER A 236 -25.67 6.81 2.19
C SER A 236 -25.01 8.19 2.12
N SER A 237 -24.77 8.69 0.91
CA SER A 237 -24.38 10.07 0.55
C SER A 237 -22.96 10.53 0.90
N GLN A 238 -22.30 11.11 -0.11
CA GLN A 238 -20.98 11.75 -0.11
C GLN A 238 -20.86 13.01 0.79
N GLU A 239 -21.70 13.14 1.80
CA GLU A 239 -21.88 14.36 2.60
C GLU A 239 -21.67 14.16 4.11
N SER A 240 -21.08 13.05 4.55
CA SER A 240 -20.65 12.96 5.95
C SER A 240 -19.23 13.51 6.09
N GLU A 241 -19.11 14.72 6.65
CA GLU A 241 -17.85 15.35 7.08
C GLU A 241 -17.03 14.49 8.06
N THR A 242 -17.63 13.41 8.60
CA THR A 242 -17.02 12.51 9.57
C THR A 242 -16.75 11.12 8.99
N PHE A 243 -15.56 10.60 9.27
CA PHE A 243 -15.12 9.25 8.93
C PHE A 243 -16.12 8.22 9.51
N PRO A 244 -16.88 7.48 8.67
CA PRO A 244 -18.05 6.73 9.13
C PRO A 244 -17.68 5.61 10.10
N ARG A 245 -16.51 4.99 9.94
CA ARG A 245 -16.03 3.89 10.81
C ARG A 245 -15.47 4.36 12.15
N SER A 246 -15.47 5.66 12.43
CA SER A 246 -15.15 6.21 13.76
C SER A 246 -16.33 6.15 14.72
N SER A 247 -17.53 5.81 14.23
CA SER A 247 -18.70 5.64 15.10
C SER A 247 -18.50 4.45 16.06
N PRO A 248 -18.75 4.61 17.38
CA PRO A 248 -18.54 3.56 18.35
C PRO A 248 -19.45 2.34 18.12
N LEU A 249 -20.62 2.53 17.49
CA LEU A 249 -21.54 1.43 17.13
C LEU A 249 -20.94 0.56 16.03
N ILE A 250 -20.41 1.19 14.98
CA ILE A 250 -19.78 0.49 13.85
C ILE A 250 -18.49 -0.19 14.33
N GLN A 251 -17.67 0.49 15.14
CA GLN A 251 -16.49 -0.14 15.75
C GLN A 251 -16.85 -1.37 16.59
N ALA A 252 -17.93 -1.31 17.38
CA ALA A 252 -18.37 -2.46 18.17
C ALA A 252 -18.81 -3.65 17.30
N GLU A 253 -19.51 -3.38 16.19
CA GLU A 253 -19.91 -4.41 15.22
C GLU A 253 -18.70 -5.02 14.50
N MET A 254 -17.75 -4.19 14.06
CA MET A 254 -16.50 -4.65 13.43
C MET A 254 -15.69 -5.54 14.38
N ILE A 255 -15.55 -5.14 15.65
CA ILE A 255 -14.87 -5.95 16.67
C ILE A 255 -15.61 -7.30 16.86
N ALA A 256 -16.94 -7.29 16.88
CA ALA A 256 -17.73 -8.51 17.02
C ALA A 256 -17.53 -9.46 15.82
N GLN A 257 -17.54 -8.94 14.59
CA GLN A 257 -17.29 -9.74 13.39
C GLN A 257 -15.87 -10.29 13.33
N ALA A 258 -14.86 -9.46 13.65
CA ALA A 258 -13.47 -9.90 13.71
C ALA A 258 -13.25 -11.01 14.75
N ARG A 259 -13.85 -10.88 15.94
CA ARG A 259 -13.83 -11.93 16.98
C ARG A 259 -14.50 -13.21 16.49
N LYS A 260 -15.68 -13.11 15.90
CA LYS A 260 -16.43 -14.26 15.37
C LYS A 260 -15.62 -15.01 14.31
N TYR A 261 -14.94 -14.29 13.42
CA TYR A 261 -14.02 -14.90 12.44
C TYR A 261 -12.88 -15.66 13.15
N LEU A 262 -12.19 -15.03 14.09
CA LEU A 262 -11.07 -15.64 14.83
C LEU A 262 -11.52 -16.85 15.67
N GLU A 263 -12.71 -16.80 16.25
CA GLU A 263 -13.33 -17.88 17.03
C GLU A 263 -13.66 -19.09 16.14
N ASN A 264 -14.32 -18.85 15.00
CA ASN A 264 -14.64 -19.90 14.02
C ASN A 264 -13.38 -20.53 13.41
N ARG A 265 -12.37 -19.71 13.08
CA ARG A 265 -11.08 -20.18 12.57
C ARG A 265 -10.37 -21.07 13.58
N TYR A 266 -10.47 -20.76 14.88
CA TYR A 266 -9.90 -21.59 15.93
C TYR A 266 -10.62 -22.93 16.09
N GLN A 267 -11.95 -22.94 15.96
CA GLN A 267 -12.71 -24.20 15.93
C GLN A 267 -12.29 -25.08 14.75
N LEU A 268 -12.08 -24.50 13.56
CA LEU A 268 -11.56 -25.21 12.39
C LEU A 268 -10.16 -25.76 12.65
N PHE A 269 -9.27 -24.97 13.26
CA PHE A 269 -7.94 -25.42 13.66
C PHE A 269 -7.98 -26.63 14.60
N MET A 270 -8.79 -26.57 15.66
CA MET A 270 -8.95 -27.70 16.59
C MET A 270 -9.53 -28.93 15.90
N ASN A 271 -10.52 -28.74 15.02
CA ASN A 271 -11.10 -29.83 14.23
C ASN A 271 -10.05 -30.51 13.34
N ASN A 272 -9.23 -29.73 12.65
CA ASN A 272 -8.17 -30.24 11.78
C ASN A 272 -7.10 -30.98 12.59
N LYS A 273 -6.66 -30.42 13.73
CA LYS A 273 -5.69 -31.07 14.62
C LYS A 273 -6.20 -32.40 15.18
N LEU A 274 -7.46 -32.46 15.58
CA LEU A 274 -8.09 -33.70 16.05
C LEU A 274 -8.24 -34.73 14.93
N SER A 275 -8.60 -34.29 13.72
CA SER A 275 -8.80 -35.19 12.57
C SER A 275 -7.48 -35.81 12.09
N GLN A 276 -6.36 -35.09 12.27
CA GLN A 276 -5.02 -35.60 11.96
C GLN A 276 -4.46 -36.56 13.01
N SER A 277 -5.01 -36.55 14.23
CA SER A 277 -4.55 -37.43 15.30
C SER A 277 -5.25 -38.78 15.21
N LEU A 278 -4.46 -39.85 15.14
CA LEU A 278 -4.92 -41.24 15.15
C LEU A 278 -5.51 -41.69 16.51
N ALA A 279 -5.46 -40.83 17.53
CA ALA A 279 -5.96 -41.15 18.86
C ALA A 279 -7.49 -41.27 18.84
N GLU A 280 -8.01 -42.42 19.29
CA GLU A 280 -9.44 -42.72 19.49
C GLU A 280 -10.08 -41.86 20.61
N VAL A 281 -9.95 -40.53 20.55
CA VAL A 281 -10.73 -39.66 21.41
C VAL A 281 -12.15 -39.65 20.84
N ARG A 282 -12.98 -40.59 21.34
CA ARG A 282 -14.39 -40.69 20.98
C ARG A 282 -15.05 -39.33 21.20
N ARG A 283 -15.41 -38.67 20.10
CA ARG A 283 -16.30 -37.50 20.14
C ARG A 283 -17.66 -37.98 20.66
N GLY A 284 -18.18 -37.28 21.66
CA GLY A 284 -19.53 -37.50 22.15
C GLY A 284 -20.54 -36.89 21.18
N VAL A 285 -21.53 -36.18 21.73
CA VAL A 285 -22.49 -35.42 20.94
C VAL A 285 -21.75 -34.32 20.14
N PRO A 286 -22.04 -34.15 18.83
CA PRO A 286 -21.46 -33.07 18.04
C PRO A 286 -21.77 -31.70 18.68
N GLY A 287 -20.71 -30.95 19.01
CA GLY A 287 -20.83 -29.61 19.59
C GLY A 287 -19.46 -29.06 20.02
N THR A 288 -19.37 -27.75 20.20
CA THR A 288 -18.12 -27.04 20.53
C THR A 288 -17.54 -27.50 21.87
N TYR A 289 -18.39 -27.77 22.88
CA TYR A 289 -17.94 -28.37 24.13
C TYR A 289 -17.27 -29.74 23.95
N SER A 290 -17.85 -30.66 23.15
CA SER A 290 -17.21 -31.95 22.88
C SER A 290 -15.91 -31.79 22.07
N LEU A 291 -15.85 -30.78 21.21
CA LEU A 291 -14.65 -30.46 20.43
C LEU A 291 -13.50 -30.01 21.34
N VAL A 292 -13.77 -29.03 22.21
CA VAL A 292 -12.78 -28.48 23.15
C VAL A 292 -12.33 -29.54 24.14
N THR A 293 -13.24 -30.30 24.75
CA THR A 293 -12.86 -31.35 25.70
C THR A 293 -12.01 -32.46 25.05
N ALA A 294 -12.32 -32.85 23.81
CA ALA A 294 -11.49 -33.79 23.06
C ALA A 294 -10.11 -33.22 22.75
N PHE A 295 -10.05 -31.95 22.33
CA PHE A 295 -8.80 -31.24 22.05
C PHE A 295 -7.91 -31.15 23.30
N LEU A 296 -8.47 -30.76 24.44
CA LEU A 296 -7.73 -30.65 25.70
C LEU A 296 -7.18 -32.00 26.17
N LYS A 297 -7.97 -33.07 26.09
CA LYS A 297 -7.50 -34.42 26.41
C LYS A 297 -6.30 -34.80 25.54
N LEU A 298 -6.36 -34.49 24.25
CA LEU A 298 -5.24 -34.71 23.34
C LEU A 298 -4.01 -33.88 23.72
N GLN A 299 -4.18 -32.59 24.04
CA GLN A 299 -3.07 -31.70 24.42
C GLN A 299 -2.41 -32.08 25.75
N MET A 300 -3.19 -32.63 26.69
CA MET A 300 -2.67 -33.15 27.95
C MET A 300 -1.91 -34.47 27.73
N LEU A 301 -2.44 -35.36 26.87
CA LEU A 301 -1.77 -36.62 26.52
C LEU A 301 -0.47 -36.40 25.74
N SER A 302 -0.40 -35.38 24.89
CA SER A 302 0.81 -35.02 24.15
C SER A 302 1.85 -34.30 25.01
N GLY A 303 1.51 -33.92 26.24
CA GLY A 303 2.35 -33.12 27.14
C GLY A 303 2.47 -31.65 26.74
N SER A 304 1.70 -31.17 25.75
CA SER A 304 1.70 -29.76 25.33
C SER A 304 1.12 -28.83 26.40
N ILE A 305 0.14 -29.31 27.16
CA ILE A 305 -0.35 -28.62 28.36
C ILE A 305 0.14 -29.43 29.56
N SER A 306 0.98 -28.83 30.39
CA SER A 306 1.42 -29.42 31.65
C SER A 306 0.43 -29.09 32.76
N SER A 307 0.18 -30.05 33.65
CA SER A 307 -0.62 -29.81 34.87
C SER A 307 0.13 -29.00 35.93
N LEU A 308 1.44 -28.80 35.77
CA LEU A 308 2.28 -28.07 36.70
C LEU A 308 1.95 -26.57 36.64
N GLY A 309 1.59 -25.99 37.79
CA GLY A 309 1.27 -24.56 37.93
C GLY A 309 -0.19 -24.21 37.71
N LEU A 310 -1.02 -25.15 37.22
CA LEU A 310 -2.46 -24.96 37.09
C LEU A 310 -3.17 -24.99 38.45
N ASP A 311 -4.32 -24.31 38.53
CA ASP A 311 -5.21 -24.35 39.69
C ASP A 311 -5.79 -25.77 39.87
N ASP A 312 -6.03 -26.20 41.11
CA ASP A 312 -6.50 -27.57 41.44
C ASP A 312 -7.97 -27.82 41.04
N LEU A 313 -8.67 -26.77 40.58
CA LEU A 313 -10.07 -26.83 40.18
C LEU A 313 -10.26 -27.59 38.88
N GLN A 314 -11.10 -28.63 38.92
CA GLN A 314 -11.36 -29.49 37.78
C GLN A 314 -12.86 -29.68 37.51
N VAL A 315 -13.20 -29.82 36.22
CA VAL A 315 -14.53 -30.23 35.74
C VAL A 315 -14.33 -31.33 34.71
N ASP A 316 -15.03 -32.46 34.86
CA ASP A 316 -14.89 -33.63 33.99
C ASP A 316 -13.44 -34.13 33.82
N ASN A 317 -12.66 -34.07 34.91
CA ASN A 317 -11.22 -34.38 34.97
C ASN A 317 -10.33 -33.48 34.08
N LEU A 318 -10.82 -32.29 33.72
CA LEU A 318 -10.06 -31.27 33.00
C LEU A 318 -9.86 -30.02 33.87
N PRO A 319 -8.70 -29.35 33.79
CA PRO A 319 -8.47 -28.09 34.51
C PRO A 319 -9.48 -27.01 34.11
N TYR A 320 -10.14 -26.40 35.10
CA TYR A 320 -11.25 -25.48 34.87
C TYR A 320 -10.87 -24.26 34.04
N TRP A 321 -9.78 -23.55 34.38
CA TRP A 321 -9.38 -22.33 33.69
C TRP A 321 -8.97 -22.57 32.24
N VAL A 322 -8.33 -23.71 31.99
CA VAL A 322 -8.00 -24.16 30.64
C VAL A 322 -9.30 -24.39 29.86
N LEU A 323 -10.23 -25.16 30.41
CA LEU A 323 -11.52 -25.44 29.76
C LEU A 323 -12.31 -24.16 29.44
N VAL A 324 -12.44 -23.24 30.40
CA VAL A 324 -13.13 -21.97 30.20
C VAL A 324 -12.45 -21.11 29.14
N TYR A 325 -11.12 -20.99 29.17
CA TYR A 325 -10.37 -20.24 28.16
C TYR A 325 -10.68 -20.75 26.75
N TYR A 326 -10.56 -22.06 26.51
CA TYR A 326 -10.78 -22.61 25.18
C TYR A 326 -12.24 -22.53 24.72
N LEU A 327 -13.22 -22.62 25.65
CA LEU A 327 -14.63 -22.39 25.32
C LEU A 327 -14.87 -20.94 24.90
N LEU A 328 -14.33 -19.97 25.64
CA LEU A 328 -14.40 -18.54 25.30
C LEU A 328 -13.69 -18.24 23.98
N ARG A 329 -12.50 -18.82 23.76
CA ARG A 329 -11.70 -18.68 22.52
C ARG A 329 -12.42 -19.21 21.28
N CYS A 330 -13.40 -20.08 21.47
CA CYS A 330 -14.25 -20.64 20.42
C CYS A 330 -15.62 -19.96 20.32
N GLY A 331 -15.90 -18.95 21.13
CA GLY A 331 -17.20 -18.27 21.16
C GLY A 331 -18.33 -19.07 21.83
N ASP A 332 -18.04 -20.19 22.49
CA ASP A 332 -19.06 -21.02 23.17
C ASP A 332 -19.25 -20.57 24.64
N LEU A 333 -19.91 -19.43 24.80
CA LEU A 333 -20.22 -18.85 26.10
C LEU A 333 -21.23 -19.70 26.90
N GLU A 334 -22.15 -20.38 26.22
CA GLU A 334 -23.19 -21.17 26.90
C GLU A 334 -22.60 -22.37 27.64
N SER A 335 -21.68 -23.09 26.98
CA SER A 335 -20.98 -24.20 27.63
C SER A 335 -20.08 -23.71 28.75
N ALA A 336 -19.42 -22.55 28.61
CA ALA A 336 -18.63 -21.96 29.68
C ALA A 336 -19.48 -21.68 30.93
N ILE A 337 -20.68 -21.10 30.76
CA ILE A 337 -21.64 -20.87 31.84
C ILE A 337 -22.04 -22.19 32.52
N SER A 338 -22.33 -23.23 31.72
CA SER A 338 -22.73 -24.55 32.24
C SER A 338 -21.63 -25.18 33.09
N VAL A 339 -20.38 -25.14 32.62
CA VAL A 339 -19.19 -25.65 33.32
C VAL A 339 -18.94 -24.90 34.62
N THR A 340 -19.06 -23.57 34.62
CA THR A 340 -18.89 -22.78 35.86
C THR A 340 -20.02 -23.05 36.86
N LYS A 341 -21.24 -23.28 36.38
CA LYS A 341 -22.39 -23.62 37.24
C LYS A 341 -22.22 -24.96 37.96
N SER A 342 -21.60 -25.96 37.31
CA SER A 342 -21.41 -27.29 37.92
C SER A 342 -20.41 -27.30 39.10
N LEU A 343 -19.53 -26.31 39.20
CA LEU A 343 -18.60 -26.16 40.33
C LEU A 343 -19.27 -25.67 41.63
N GLY A 344 -20.52 -25.21 41.55
CA GLY A 344 -21.30 -24.81 42.71
C GLY A 344 -20.88 -23.45 43.30
N PRO A 345 -21.02 -23.25 44.63
CA PRO A 345 -20.93 -21.93 45.26
C PRO A 345 -19.54 -21.30 45.21
N SER A 346 -18.47 -22.08 45.02
CA SER A 346 -17.08 -21.59 44.96
C SER A 346 -16.81 -20.68 43.77
N MET A 347 -17.59 -20.80 42.69
CA MET A 347 -17.44 -20.04 41.44
C MET A 347 -18.67 -19.20 41.12
N ASN A 348 -19.51 -18.90 42.11
CA ASN A 348 -20.77 -18.19 41.90
C ASN A 348 -20.56 -16.76 41.36
N GLU A 349 -19.54 -16.03 41.83
CA GLU A 349 -19.20 -14.72 41.29
C GLU A 349 -18.80 -14.82 39.82
N MET A 350 -17.93 -15.78 39.47
CA MET A 350 -17.50 -16.01 38.08
C MET A 350 -18.67 -16.45 37.18
N TYR A 351 -19.57 -17.29 37.69
CA TYR A 351 -20.82 -17.65 37.00
C TYR A 351 -21.65 -16.40 36.67
N ARG A 352 -21.80 -15.48 37.64
CA ARG A 352 -22.50 -14.21 37.41
C ARG A 352 -21.80 -13.34 36.37
N VAL A 353 -20.46 -13.36 36.30
CA VAL A 353 -19.70 -12.65 35.23
C VAL A 353 -20.09 -13.18 33.86
N LEU A 354 -20.10 -14.51 33.69
CA LEU A 354 -20.38 -15.12 32.39
C LEU A 354 -21.86 -14.96 31.98
N VAL A 355 -22.79 -15.02 32.93
CA VAL A 355 -24.21 -14.72 32.67
C VAL A 355 -24.39 -13.26 32.28
N ASP A 356 -23.77 -12.32 33.00
CA ASP A 356 -23.81 -10.90 32.65
C ASP A 356 -23.20 -10.60 31.27
N LEU A 357 -22.13 -11.31 30.90
CA LEU A 357 -21.57 -11.26 29.54
C LEU A 357 -22.60 -11.71 28.49
N LYS A 358 -23.34 -12.80 28.76
CA LYS A 358 -24.38 -13.31 27.86
C LYS A 358 -25.53 -12.32 27.72
N ASP A 359 -25.99 -11.75 28.82
CA ASP A 359 -27.10 -10.79 28.85
C ASP A 359 -26.77 -9.50 28.07
N ASN A 360 -25.48 -9.14 27.99
CA ASN A 360 -24.96 -8.03 27.18
C ASN A 360 -24.56 -8.44 25.75
N GLY A 361 -25.09 -9.55 25.23
CA GLY A 361 -24.88 -10.01 23.85
C GLY A 361 -23.53 -10.67 23.57
N GLY A 362 -22.81 -11.13 24.60
CA GLY A 362 -21.52 -11.83 24.47
C GLY A 362 -20.32 -10.92 24.18
N GLY A 363 -20.58 -9.62 24.01
CA GLY A 363 -19.56 -8.64 23.66
C GLY A 363 -18.71 -8.22 24.86
N ARG A 364 -19.36 -7.68 25.91
CA ARG A 364 -18.72 -7.05 27.07
C ARG A 364 -19.53 -7.31 28.33
N VAL A 365 -18.86 -7.36 29.48
CA VAL A 365 -19.53 -7.37 30.80
C VAL A 365 -19.98 -5.96 31.20
N SER A 366 -20.92 -5.87 32.12
CA SER A 366 -21.38 -4.62 32.70
C SER A 366 -20.26 -3.92 33.48
N SER A 367 -20.30 -2.59 33.53
CA SER A 367 -19.26 -1.79 34.21
C SER A 367 -19.10 -2.13 35.70
N LYS A 368 -20.16 -2.65 36.33
CA LYS A 368 -20.12 -3.15 37.71
C LYS A 368 -19.23 -4.39 37.80
N MET A 369 -19.43 -5.34 36.89
CA MET A 369 -18.75 -6.62 36.91
C MET A 369 -17.31 -6.51 36.40
N GLU A 370 -17.07 -5.65 35.42
CA GLU A 370 -15.72 -5.29 34.99
C GLU A 370 -14.89 -4.71 36.15
N ARG A 371 -15.45 -3.75 36.91
CA ARG A 371 -14.76 -3.18 38.09
C ARG A 371 -14.45 -4.25 39.13
N TRP A 372 -15.36 -5.19 39.33
CA TRP A 372 -15.13 -6.32 40.22
C TRP A 372 -13.96 -7.18 39.73
N LEU A 373 -13.91 -7.55 38.45
CA LEU A 373 -12.79 -8.31 37.86
C LEU A 373 -11.45 -7.58 38.04
N LYS A 374 -11.39 -6.27 37.75
CA LYS A 374 -10.17 -5.46 37.93
C LYS A 374 -9.69 -5.43 39.38
N ASN A 375 -10.63 -5.34 40.33
CA ASN A 375 -10.33 -5.37 41.76
C ASN A 375 -9.85 -6.74 42.25
N GLN A 376 -10.31 -7.84 41.63
CA GLN A 376 -9.80 -9.18 41.94
C GLN A 376 -8.43 -9.44 41.29
N TYR A 377 -8.18 -8.86 40.11
CA TYR A 377 -7.01 -9.17 39.32
C TYR A 377 -5.69 -8.83 40.04
N LYS A 378 -5.53 -7.55 40.43
CA LYS A 378 -4.27 -7.05 41.02
C LYS A 378 -3.84 -7.80 42.30
N PRO A 379 -4.71 -8.00 43.31
CA PRO A 379 -4.29 -8.63 44.58
C PRO A 379 -4.20 -10.16 44.51
N TYR A 380 -5.04 -10.84 43.72
CA TYR A 380 -5.19 -12.30 43.83
C TYR A 380 -4.80 -13.08 42.56
N VAL A 381 -4.96 -12.48 41.37
CA VAL A 381 -4.79 -13.21 40.11
C VAL A 381 -3.45 -12.91 39.45
N ARG A 382 -2.94 -11.69 39.54
CA ARG A 382 -1.71 -11.25 38.85
C ARG A 382 -0.50 -12.16 39.10
N ASN A 383 -0.35 -12.66 40.33
CA ASN A 383 0.75 -13.53 40.73
C ASN A 383 0.34 -15.01 40.81
N SER A 384 -0.81 -15.38 40.25
CA SER A 384 -1.24 -16.77 40.19
C SER A 384 -0.32 -17.55 39.25
N SER A 385 0.01 -18.78 39.65
CA SER A 385 0.79 -19.71 38.84
C SER A 385 0.04 -20.17 37.58
N ASP A 386 -1.30 -20.08 37.57
CA ASP A 386 -2.12 -20.53 36.45
C ASP A 386 -2.20 -19.43 35.37
N PRO A 387 -1.59 -19.62 34.19
CA PRO A 387 -1.59 -18.61 33.14
C PRO A 387 -2.96 -18.46 32.47
N TYR A 388 -3.77 -19.52 32.44
CA TYR A 388 -5.13 -19.48 31.87
C TYR A 388 -6.06 -18.68 32.78
N LYS A 389 -5.91 -18.80 34.10
CA LYS A 389 -6.62 -17.96 35.07
C LYS A 389 -6.29 -16.49 34.86
N ARG A 390 -5.01 -16.14 34.76
CA ARG A 390 -4.58 -14.76 34.47
C ARG A 390 -5.19 -14.24 33.18
N LEU A 391 -5.12 -15.03 32.11
CA LEU A 391 -5.65 -14.67 30.80
C LEU A 391 -7.17 -14.47 30.79
N VAL A 392 -7.94 -15.36 31.42
CA VAL A 392 -9.41 -15.25 31.46
C VAL A 392 -9.86 -14.00 32.22
N TYR A 393 -9.25 -13.70 33.37
CA TYR A 393 -9.56 -12.46 34.09
C TYR A 393 -9.11 -11.22 33.31
N SER A 394 -7.95 -11.25 32.67
CA SER A 394 -7.41 -10.18 31.84
C SER A 394 -8.32 -9.87 30.64
N ALA A 395 -8.82 -10.91 29.96
CA ALA A 395 -9.73 -10.78 28.83
C ALA A 395 -11.10 -10.22 29.26
N LEU A 396 -11.75 -10.83 30.25
CA LEU A 396 -13.08 -10.42 30.70
C LEU A 396 -13.07 -9.05 31.38
N GLY A 397 -12.01 -8.78 32.16
CA GLY A 397 -11.84 -7.55 32.91
C GLY A 397 -11.28 -6.40 32.09
N ALA A 398 -10.73 -6.63 30.89
CA ALA A 398 -9.96 -5.66 30.12
C ALA A 398 -8.95 -4.89 31.00
N CYS A 399 -8.03 -5.65 31.60
CA CYS A 399 -6.96 -5.13 32.45
C CYS A 399 -5.65 -5.83 32.14
N SER A 400 -4.54 -5.27 32.63
CA SER A 400 -3.20 -5.80 32.39
C SER A 400 -2.81 -5.78 30.92
N ILE A 401 -3.10 -4.67 30.22
CA ILE A 401 -2.89 -4.56 28.77
C ILE A 401 -1.43 -4.77 28.36
N ALA A 402 -0.48 -4.43 29.24
CA ALA A 402 0.95 -4.64 29.04
C ALA A 402 1.38 -6.12 29.11
N ASP A 403 0.58 -7.00 29.71
CA ASP A 403 0.88 -8.43 29.77
C ASP A 403 0.44 -9.09 28.45
N GLU A 404 1.41 -9.64 27.73
CA GLU A 404 1.16 -10.35 26.47
C GLU A 404 0.67 -11.78 26.69
N HIS A 405 0.77 -12.32 27.92
CA HIS A 405 0.41 -13.69 28.27
C HIS A 405 1.08 -14.74 27.36
N SER A 406 2.38 -14.56 27.06
CA SER A 406 3.16 -15.37 26.10
C SER A 406 3.25 -16.87 26.45
N GLU A 407 2.83 -17.28 27.65
CA GLU A 407 2.71 -18.69 28.06
C GLU A 407 1.54 -19.41 27.37
N VAL A 408 0.50 -18.67 26.96
CA VAL A 408 -0.72 -19.22 26.35
C VAL A 408 -0.99 -18.58 24.98
N VAL A 409 -0.71 -17.28 24.84
CA VAL A 409 -0.87 -16.54 23.59
C VAL A 409 0.37 -16.75 22.73
N LEU A 410 0.31 -17.77 21.87
CA LEU A 410 1.46 -18.20 21.05
C LEU A 410 1.38 -17.74 19.60
N THR A 411 0.18 -17.47 19.09
CA THR A 411 -0.04 -17.09 17.71
C THR A 411 -0.53 -15.66 17.59
N ALA A 412 -0.32 -15.08 16.42
CA ALA A 412 -0.79 -13.74 16.10
C ALA A 412 -2.35 -13.68 16.16
N ASP A 413 -3.04 -14.74 15.75
CA ASP A 413 -4.50 -14.88 15.86
C ASP A 413 -4.97 -14.82 17.31
N ASP A 414 -4.25 -15.47 18.23
CA ASP A 414 -4.57 -15.47 19.66
C ASP A 414 -4.31 -14.09 20.29
N TYR A 415 -3.20 -13.44 19.90
CA TYR A 415 -2.88 -12.08 20.32
C TYR A 415 -3.99 -11.12 19.89
N LEU A 416 -4.37 -11.16 18.62
CA LEU A 416 -5.38 -10.26 18.08
C LEU A 416 -6.75 -10.50 18.73
N TRP A 417 -7.15 -11.77 18.91
CA TRP A 417 -8.40 -12.11 19.60
C TRP A 417 -8.42 -11.53 21.02
N LEU A 418 -7.33 -11.69 21.79
CA LEU A 418 -7.22 -11.14 23.14
C LEU A 418 -7.35 -9.61 23.14
N LYS A 419 -6.60 -8.92 22.27
CA LYS A 419 -6.64 -7.45 22.21
C LYS A 419 -8.02 -6.94 21.82
N LEU A 420 -8.69 -7.57 20.85
CA LEU A 420 -10.07 -7.22 20.46
C LEU A 420 -11.07 -7.41 21.61
N VAL A 421 -10.91 -8.45 22.44
CA VAL A 421 -11.74 -8.65 23.65
C VAL A 421 -11.47 -7.58 24.71
N GLN A 422 -10.24 -7.07 24.79
CA GLN A 422 -9.83 -6.04 25.76
C GLN A 422 -10.20 -4.61 25.35
N VAL A 423 -10.63 -4.36 24.10
CA VAL A 423 -10.97 -2.99 23.64
C VAL A 423 -12.13 -2.40 24.46
N ARG A 424 -11.94 -1.17 24.97
CA ARG A 424 -12.92 -0.37 25.71
C ARG A 424 -12.99 1.05 25.18
N THR A 425 -14.17 1.65 25.25
CA THR A 425 -14.35 3.07 24.94
C THR A 425 -13.79 3.90 26.11
N PRO A 426 -12.86 4.83 25.86
CA PRO A 426 -12.30 5.65 26.93
C PRO A 426 -13.38 6.59 27.51
N PRO A 427 -13.26 7.00 28.79
CA PRO A 427 -14.15 7.99 29.38
C PRO A 427 -14.08 9.33 28.63
N GLU A 428 -15.18 10.08 28.61
CA GLU A 428 -15.22 11.43 28.01
C GLU A 428 -14.10 12.32 28.57
N GLY A 429 -13.36 12.98 27.67
CA GLY A 429 -12.24 13.86 28.00
C GLY A 429 -10.87 13.18 28.12
N VAL A 430 -10.79 11.84 28.05
CA VAL A 430 -9.52 11.09 28.04
C VAL A 430 -9.11 10.81 26.60
N LEU A 431 -8.12 11.56 26.10
CA LEU A 431 -7.51 11.30 24.79
C LEU A 431 -6.27 10.41 24.97
N LEU A 432 -6.41 9.13 24.65
CA LEU A 432 -5.29 8.20 24.55
C LEU A 432 -4.68 8.36 23.17
N ARG A 433 -3.66 9.21 23.06
CA ARG A 433 -3.01 9.53 21.77
C ARG A 433 -1.94 8.52 21.36
N ASP A 434 -1.45 7.70 22.28
CA ASP A 434 -0.41 6.70 22.04
C ASP A 434 -0.59 5.44 22.91
N SER A 435 0.12 4.37 22.56
CA SER A 435 0.10 3.11 23.31
C SER A 435 0.60 3.26 24.75
N HIS A 436 1.56 4.15 24.99
CA HIS A 436 2.11 4.40 26.32
C HIS A 436 1.06 4.97 27.28
N ALA A 437 0.24 5.94 26.84
CA ALA A 437 -0.86 6.46 27.63
C ALA A 437 -1.92 5.38 27.89
N ALA A 438 -2.23 4.55 26.90
CA ALA A 438 -3.18 3.44 27.03
C ALA A 438 -2.71 2.39 28.06
N ILE A 439 -1.43 2.02 28.01
CA ILE A 439 -0.81 1.09 28.95
C ILE A 439 -0.81 1.67 30.38
N SER A 440 -0.49 2.96 30.53
CA SER A 440 -0.49 3.64 31.82
C SER A 440 -1.89 3.74 32.42
N ALA A 441 -2.89 4.03 31.59
CA ALA A 441 -4.28 4.10 32.00
C ALA A 441 -4.95 2.73 32.19
N ASP A 442 -4.31 1.65 31.75
CA ASP A 442 -4.88 0.29 31.65
C ASP A 442 -6.22 0.28 30.89
N ILE A 443 -6.30 1.07 29.80
CA ILE A 443 -7.44 1.16 28.89
C ILE A 443 -6.94 1.08 27.44
N LEU A 444 -7.44 0.11 26.67
CA LEU A 444 -7.14 -0.05 25.25
C LEU A 444 -8.34 0.43 24.42
N SER A 445 -8.20 1.54 23.68
CA SER A 445 -9.20 1.95 22.69
C SER A 445 -8.96 1.26 21.34
N TYR A 446 -9.96 1.28 20.47
CA TYR A 446 -9.85 0.67 19.15
C TYR A 446 -8.82 1.39 18.28
N ASP A 447 -8.81 2.73 18.31
CA ASP A 447 -7.88 3.54 17.54
C ASP A 447 -6.42 3.32 17.99
N VAL A 448 -6.20 3.13 19.30
CA VAL A 448 -4.87 2.77 19.83
C VAL A 448 -4.45 1.38 19.35
N LEU A 449 -5.35 0.40 19.33
CA LEU A 449 -5.05 -0.92 18.76
C LEU A 449 -4.68 -0.84 17.28
N GLN A 450 -5.39 -0.01 16.51
CA GLN A 450 -5.09 0.23 15.11
C GLN A 450 -3.70 0.86 14.95
N SER A 451 -3.38 1.90 15.72
CA SER A 451 -2.08 2.57 15.74
C SER A 451 -0.95 1.60 16.11
N MET A 452 -1.11 0.77 17.14
CA MET A 452 -0.11 -0.23 17.51
C MET A 452 0.22 -1.17 16.33
N ILE A 453 -0.78 -1.63 15.59
CA ILE A 453 -0.56 -2.54 14.46
C ILE A 453 0.14 -1.85 13.30
N ILE A 454 -0.24 -0.62 12.98
CA ILE A 454 0.15 0.04 11.73
C ILE A 454 1.37 0.96 11.87
N GLU A 455 1.57 1.57 13.04
CA GLU A 455 2.65 2.53 13.33
C GLU A 455 3.75 1.89 14.17
N GLU A 456 3.42 1.12 15.21
CA GLU A 456 4.44 0.56 16.13
C GLU A 456 5.01 -0.78 15.66
N TYR A 457 4.15 -1.73 15.29
CA TYR A 457 4.58 -3.02 14.75
C TYR A 457 4.94 -2.86 13.27
N GLY A 458 3.99 -2.39 12.45
CA GLY A 458 4.21 -2.14 11.04
C GLY A 458 4.65 -3.38 10.25
N GLU A 459 5.10 -3.17 9.01
CA GLU A 459 5.42 -4.26 8.09
C GLU A 459 6.65 -5.08 8.48
N THR A 460 7.63 -4.46 9.14
CA THR A 460 8.90 -5.08 9.51
C THR A 460 8.71 -6.11 10.61
N TYR A 461 7.91 -5.81 11.64
CA TYR A 461 7.58 -6.73 12.72
C TYR A 461 6.88 -8.00 12.22
N TYR A 462 5.94 -7.84 11.28
CA TYR A 462 5.19 -8.97 10.73
C TYR A 462 5.91 -9.70 9.59
N GLU A 463 7.16 -9.33 9.28
CA GLU A 463 7.93 -9.86 8.15
C GLU A 463 7.08 -9.90 6.87
N ALA A 464 6.41 -8.78 6.56
CA ALA A 464 5.34 -8.72 5.55
C ALA A 464 5.82 -9.10 4.14
N SER A 465 7.12 -9.01 3.87
CA SER A 465 7.75 -9.50 2.63
C SER A 465 7.73 -11.03 2.50
N VAL A 466 7.79 -11.76 3.61
CA VAL A 466 7.75 -13.23 3.69
C VAL A 466 6.31 -13.72 3.85
N ASN A 467 5.56 -13.11 4.77
CA ASN A 467 4.20 -13.53 5.14
C ASN A 467 3.17 -12.41 4.92
N PRO A 468 2.90 -11.99 3.67
CA PRO A 468 1.99 -10.87 3.39
C PRO A 468 0.55 -11.14 3.86
N SER A 469 0.12 -12.40 3.88
CA SER A 469 -1.21 -12.78 4.37
C SER A 469 -1.43 -12.47 5.85
N LEU A 470 -0.37 -12.58 6.68
CA LEU A 470 -0.46 -12.34 8.11
C LEU A 470 -0.67 -10.85 8.41
N TYR A 471 0.12 -9.99 7.76
CA TYR A 471 -0.02 -8.55 7.96
C TYR A 471 -1.36 -8.03 7.43
N PHE A 472 -1.79 -8.51 6.26
CA PHE A 472 -3.13 -8.21 5.75
C PHE A 472 -4.24 -8.64 6.72
N GLN A 473 -4.12 -9.83 7.31
CA GLN A 473 -5.06 -10.32 8.32
C GLN A 473 -5.17 -9.37 9.51
N MET A 474 -4.04 -8.87 10.03
CA MET A 474 -4.02 -7.90 11.13
C MET A 474 -4.74 -6.60 10.77
N LEU A 475 -4.47 -6.06 9.59
CA LEU A 475 -5.08 -4.81 9.12
C LEU A 475 -6.58 -4.98 8.87
N MET A 476 -7.00 -6.05 8.20
CA MET A 476 -8.42 -6.28 7.88
C MET A 476 -9.25 -6.53 9.13
N LEU A 477 -8.79 -7.38 10.05
CA LEU A 477 -9.54 -7.71 11.27
C LEU A 477 -9.53 -6.59 12.31
N THR A 478 -8.69 -5.58 12.15
CA THR A 478 -8.75 -4.32 12.92
C THR A 478 -9.41 -3.18 12.15
N GLY A 479 -10.06 -3.46 11.01
CA GLY A 479 -10.85 -2.47 10.29
C GLY A 479 -10.05 -1.43 9.51
N GLN A 480 -8.74 -1.63 9.35
CA GLN A 480 -7.83 -0.75 8.62
C GLN A 480 -7.80 -1.13 7.13
N PHE A 481 -8.99 -1.11 6.51
CA PHE A 481 -9.21 -1.66 5.17
C PHE A 481 -8.32 -1.00 4.10
N GLU A 482 -8.25 0.33 4.09
CA GLU A 482 -7.51 1.09 3.07
C GLU A 482 -6.02 0.76 3.11
N ALA A 483 -5.44 0.69 4.31
CA ALA A 483 -4.06 0.29 4.49
C ALA A 483 -3.82 -1.18 4.09
N GLY A 484 -4.71 -2.08 4.49
CA GLY A 484 -4.60 -3.51 4.12
C GLY A 484 -4.69 -3.73 2.61
N LEU A 485 -5.58 -3.02 1.94
CA LEU A 485 -5.75 -3.12 0.49
C LEU A 485 -4.59 -2.50 -0.27
N GLU A 486 -4.10 -1.33 0.15
CA GLU A 486 -2.90 -0.71 -0.42
C GLU A 486 -1.69 -1.67 -0.34
N PHE A 487 -1.49 -2.29 0.83
CA PHE A 487 -0.44 -3.29 1.05
C PHE A 487 -0.53 -4.47 0.07
N LEU A 488 -1.73 -5.00 -0.16
CA LEU A 488 -1.93 -6.09 -1.13
C LEU A 488 -1.66 -5.64 -2.57
N VAL A 489 -2.10 -4.44 -2.94
CA VAL A 489 -1.92 -3.86 -4.29
C VAL A 489 -0.44 -3.68 -4.61
N ARG A 490 0.35 -3.29 -3.61
CA ARG A 490 1.80 -3.18 -3.74
C ARG A 490 2.47 -4.54 -3.98
N THR A 491 1.97 -5.59 -3.36
CA THR A 491 2.50 -6.96 -3.46
C THR A 491 2.16 -7.59 -4.82
N PRO A 492 3.12 -7.81 -5.76
CA PRO A 492 2.80 -8.18 -7.14
C PRO A 492 1.95 -9.44 -7.31
N ARG A 493 2.15 -10.46 -6.46
CA ARG A 493 1.39 -11.72 -6.51
C ARG A 493 -0.04 -11.58 -5.99
N LEU A 494 -0.29 -10.62 -5.10
CA LEU A 494 -1.59 -10.42 -4.46
C LEU A 494 -2.33 -9.19 -5.01
N ARG A 495 -1.71 -8.46 -5.93
CA ARG A 495 -2.21 -7.19 -6.47
C ARG A 495 -3.61 -7.31 -7.04
N CYS A 496 -3.84 -8.30 -7.90
CA CYS A 496 -5.15 -8.52 -8.49
C CYS A 496 -6.21 -8.76 -7.39
N HIS A 497 -5.91 -9.59 -6.39
CA HIS A 497 -6.83 -9.82 -5.27
C HIS A 497 -7.10 -8.53 -4.47
N GLY A 498 -6.07 -7.75 -4.14
CA GLY A 498 -6.21 -6.47 -3.45
C GLY A 498 -7.09 -5.46 -4.19
N VAL A 499 -6.93 -5.34 -5.52
CA VAL A 499 -7.77 -4.46 -6.35
C VAL A 499 -9.24 -4.91 -6.33
N HIS A 500 -9.51 -6.21 -6.48
CA HIS A 500 -10.88 -6.71 -6.50
C HIS A 500 -11.57 -6.66 -5.14
N MET A 501 -10.83 -6.91 -4.05
CA MET A 501 -11.33 -6.69 -2.68
C MET A 501 -11.65 -5.22 -2.46
N ALA A 502 -10.80 -4.30 -2.96
CA ALA A 502 -11.07 -2.87 -2.87
C ALA A 502 -12.31 -2.46 -3.68
N ILE A 503 -12.50 -2.98 -4.90
CA ILE A 503 -13.70 -2.71 -5.70
C ILE A 503 -14.96 -3.22 -4.98
N ALA A 504 -14.90 -4.42 -4.38
CA ALA A 504 -16.03 -4.99 -3.65
C ALA A 504 -16.39 -4.17 -2.40
N LEU A 505 -15.38 -3.74 -1.64
CA LEU A 505 -15.59 -2.88 -0.47
C LEU A 505 -16.02 -1.45 -0.85
N LEU A 506 -15.55 -0.93 -1.98
CA LEU A 506 -16.00 0.35 -2.53
C LEU A 506 -17.49 0.30 -2.89
N LYS A 507 -17.94 -0.75 -3.59
CA LYS A 507 -19.34 -0.89 -4.01
C LYS A 507 -20.30 -1.23 -2.88
N SER A 508 -19.81 -1.84 -1.81
CA SER A 508 -20.59 -2.07 -0.59
C SER A 508 -20.59 -0.87 0.38
N GLY A 509 -19.86 0.20 0.07
CA GLY A 509 -19.82 1.42 0.88
C GLY A 509 -18.90 1.34 2.10
N HIS A 510 -18.00 0.37 2.15
CA HIS A 510 -17.15 0.14 3.32
C HIS A 510 -15.81 0.87 3.28
N LEU A 511 -15.42 1.51 2.17
CA LEU A 511 -14.14 2.23 2.04
C LEU A 511 -14.29 3.74 2.19
N ALA A 512 -13.33 4.36 2.88
CA ALA A 512 -13.16 5.79 2.91
C ALA A 512 -12.36 6.24 1.68
N VAL A 513 -12.96 7.14 0.90
CA VAL A 513 -12.43 7.60 -0.40
C VAL A 513 -11.88 9.02 -0.28
N THR A 514 -10.77 9.29 -0.98
CA THR A 514 -10.17 10.63 -1.04
C THR A 514 -11.08 11.64 -1.70
N GLY A 515 -11.10 12.88 -1.18
CA GLY A 515 -11.91 13.96 -1.79
C GLY A 515 -11.39 14.44 -3.16
N SER A 516 -10.10 14.23 -3.46
CA SER A 516 -9.47 14.59 -4.73
C SER A 516 -8.98 13.34 -5.48
N SER A 517 -9.15 13.35 -6.80
CA SER A 517 -8.61 12.31 -7.69
C SER A 517 -7.09 12.40 -7.86
N GLU A 518 -6.49 13.56 -7.58
CA GLU A 518 -5.05 13.81 -7.68
C GLU A 518 -4.27 13.35 -6.44
N ALA A 519 -4.99 12.95 -5.38
CA ALA A 519 -4.39 12.44 -4.16
C ALA A 519 -3.55 11.16 -4.41
N PRO A 520 -2.54 10.86 -3.56
CA PRO A 520 -1.84 9.59 -3.62
C PRO A 520 -2.80 8.41 -3.40
N LEU A 521 -2.34 7.18 -3.66
CA LEU A 521 -3.16 5.96 -3.52
C LEU A 521 -3.75 5.83 -2.11
N LEU A 522 -2.98 6.21 -1.09
CA LEU A 522 -3.37 6.20 0.31
C LEU A 522 -3.00 7.56 0.92
N SER A 523 -3.97 8.25 1.50
CA SER A 523 -3.77 9.57 2.10
C SER A 523 -4.31 9.64 3.53
N ILE A 524 -3.72 10.54 4.32
CA ILE A 524 -4.19 10.91 5.65
C ILE A 524 -4.77 12.32 5.51
N GLU A 525 -6.06 12.48 5.80
CA GLU A 525 -6.73 13.78 5.79
C GLU A 525 -6.75 14.35 7.21
N SER A 526 -6.53 15.66 7.37
CA SER A 526 -6.33 16.30 8.68
C SER A 526 -7.59 16.35 9.56
N HIS A 527 -8.78 16.23 8.97
CA HIS A 527 -10.05 16.13 9.70
C HIS A 527 -10.39 14.71 10.15
N ASP A 528 -9.70 13.68 9.62
CA ASP A 528 -9.94 12.30 10.03
C ASP A 528 -9.20 11.98 11.35
N PRO A 529 -9.80 11.18 12.26
CA PRO A 529 -9.13 10.80 13.50
C PRO A 529 -7.98 9.81 13.21
N PRO A 530 -6.80 9.98 13.82
CA PRO A 530 -5.70 9.02 13.65
C PRO A 530 -6.09 7.63 14.22
N PRO A 531 -5.64 6.52 13.60
CA PRO A 531 -4.76 6.39 12.44
C PRO A 531 -5.51 6.22 11.10
N SER A 532 -6.68 6.83 10.95
CA SER A 532 -7.53 6.66 9.76
C SER A 532 -6.82 7.07 8.46
N ARG A 533 -7.08 6.31 7.40
CA ARG A 533 -6.52 6.52 6.05
C ARG A 533 -7.63 6.40 5.01
N ARG A 534 -7.49 7.14 3.91
CA ARG A 534 -8.40 7.11 2.77
C ARG A 534 -7.71 6.55 1.53
N LEU A 535 -8.44 5.77 0.75
CA LEU A 535 -7.95 5.15 -0.49
C LEU A 535 -8.43 5.96 -1.70
N ASN A 536 -7.56 6.19 -2.69
CA ASN A 536 -7.94 6.81 -3.95
C ASN A 536 -8.36 5.74 -4.98
N PRO A 537 -9.67 5.52 -5.23
CA PRO A 537 -10.14 4.49 -6.14
C PRO A 537 -9.79 4.81 -7.59
N SER A 538 -9.77 6.09 -7.98
CA SER A 538 -9.40 6.53 -9.33
C SER A 538 -7.97 6.14 -9.66
N ARG A 539 -7.05 6.38 -8.72
CA ARG A 539 -5.64 6.00 -8.87
C ARG A 539 -5.47 4.48 -8.84
N LEU A 540 -6.15 3.78 -7.93
CA LEU A 540 -6.11 2.33 -7.83
C LEU A 540 -6.49 1.65 -9.16
N ILE A 541 -7.63 2.04 -9.73
CA ILE A 541 -8.18 1.42 -10.92
C ILE A 541 -7.34 1.74 -12.15
N THR A 542 -6.94 3.01 -12.33
CA THR A 542 -6.08 3.41 -13.46
C THR A 542 -4.72 2.71 -13.42
N LEU A 543 -4.08 2.59 -12.26
CA LEU A 543 -2.82 1.86 -12.13
C LEU A 543 -2.97 0.37 -12.49
N TYR A 544 -4.11 -0.23 -12.14
CA TYR A 544 -4.38 -1.62 -12.45
C TYR A 544 -4.65 -1.84 -13.94
N THR A 545 -5.51 -1.03 -14.54
CA THR A 545 -5.91 -1.16 -15.96
C THR A 545 -4.80 -0.81 -16.93
N ASN A 546 -3.88 0.11 -16.59
CA ASN A 546 -2.72 0.48 -17.43
C ASN A 546 -1.89 -0.72 -17.94
N ARG A 547 -1.97 -1.87 -17.26
CA ARG A 547 -1.26 -3.10 -17.63
C ARG A 547 -1.84 -3.81 -18.84
N PHE A 548 -3.16 -3.71 -19.04
CA PHE A 548 -3.91 -4.46 -20.05
C PHE A 548 -4.89 -3.61 -20.87
N GLU A 549 -5.00 -2.31 -20.63
CA GLU A 549 -5.98 -1.46 -21.32
C GLU A 549 -5.80 -1.40 -22.85
N THR A 550 -4.57 -1.62 -23.35
CA THR A 550 -4.28 -1.69 -24.79
C THR A 550 -4.56 -3.06 -25.39
N SER A 551 -4.46 -4.13 -24.61
CA SER A 551 -4.68 -5.51 -25.07
C SER A 551 -6.13 -5.95 -24.90
N ALA A 552 -6.82 -5.44 -23.88
CA ALA A 552 -8.15 -5.81 -23.43
C ALA A 552 -8.97 -4.54 -23.10
N PRO A 553 -9.33 -3.73 -24.12
CA PRO A 553 -10.03 -2.46 -23.92
C PRO A 553 -11.44 -2.64 -23.37
N ARG A 554 -12.12 -3.74 -23.70
CA ARG A 554 -13.48 -4.03 -23.20
C ARG A 554 -13.49 -4.22 -21.69
N GLU A 555 -12.60 -5.06 -21.19
CA GLU A 555 -12.42 -5.34 -19.77
C GLU A 555 -12.06 -4.05 -19.02
N ALA A 556 -11.13 -3.25 -19.55
CA ALA A 556 -10.74 -1.96 -18.97
C ALA A 556 -11.93 -0.99 -18.81
N LEU A 557 -12.86 -0.94 -19.77
CA LEU A 557 -14.08 -0.13 -19.66
C LEU A 557 -14.97 -0.55 -18.48
N HIS A 558 -15.09 -1.86 -18.19
CA HIS A 558 -15.85 -2.33 -17.03
C HIS A 558 -15.19 -1.94 -15.69
N TYR A 559 -13.85 -1.87 -15.64
CA TYR A 559 -13.16 -1.32 -14.48
C TYR A 559 -13.40 0.19 -14.35
N TYR A 560 -13.29 0.95 -15.44
CA TYR A 560 -13.60 2.39 -15.42
C TYR A 560 -15.05 2.67 -15.01
N PHE A 561 -16.00 1.82 -15.40
CA PHE A 561 -17.41 1.96 -15.02
C PHE A 561 -17.64 1.90 -13.51
N THR A 562 -16.72 1.29 -12.74
CA THR A 562 -16.80 1.33 -11.27
C THR A 562 -16.60 2.73 -10.71
N LEU A 563 -15.94 3.64 -11.45
CA LEU A 563 -15.68 5.05 -11.10
C LEU A 563 -16.80 6.01 -11.53
N ARG A 564 -17.93 5.53 -12.04
CA ARG A 564 -19.03 6.38 -12.56
C ARG A 564 -19.60 7.38 -11.55
N ASP A 565 -19.51 7.07 -10.26
CA ASP A 565 -20.02 7.89 -9.15
C ASP A 565 -18.94 8.80 -8.54
N THR A 566 -17.72 8.79 -9.10
CA THR A 566 -16.58 9.59 -8.62
C THR A 566 -16.37 10.84 -9.47
N ALA A 567 -16.28 11.99 -8.81
CA ALA A 567 -16.12 13.28 -9.47
C ALA A 567 -14.70 13.43 -10.04
N ALA A 568 -14.59 14.00 -11.25
CA ALA A 568 -13.32 14.37 -11.87
C ALA A 568 -13.03 15.87 -11.68
N PRO A 569 -11.74 16.27 -11.59
CA PRO A 569 -11.32 17.66 -11.61
C PRO A 569 -11.51 18.22 -13.02
N GLY A 570 -12.47 19.13 -13.16
CA GLY A 570 -12.85 19.73 -14.45
C GLY A 570 -13.82 18.90 -15.28
N PRO A 571 -14.26 19.40 -16.45
CA PRO A 571 -15.13 18.66 -17.37
C PRO A 571 -14.41 17.41 -17.88
N PRO A 572 -15.06 16.24 -17.98
CA PRO A 572 -16.51 15.96 -17.89
C PRO A 572 -17.09 15.75 -16.47
N HIS A 573 -16.40 16.18 -15.41
CA HIS A 573 -16.77 16.02 -13.99
C HIS A 573 -17.01 14.58 -13.54
N ASN A 574 -16.72 13.60 -14.39
CA ASN A 574 -16.88 12.17 -14.12
C ASN A 574 -15.59 11.43 -14.51
N MET A 575 -15.02 10.69 -13.54
CA MET A 575 -13.80 9.93 -13.76
C MET A 575 -13.94 8.81 -14.79
N PHE A 576 -15.13 8.20 -14.90
CA PHE A 576 -15.40 7.21 -15.95
C PHE A 576 -15.16 7.81 -17.33
N ALA A 577 -15.81 8.93 -17.62
CA ALA A 577 -15.69 9.64 -18.90
C ALA A 577 -14.25 10.09 -19.19
N LEU A 578 -13.54 10.58 -18.16
CA LEU A 578 -12.14 10.99 -18.28
C LEU A 578 -11.24 9.79 -18.63
N CYS A 579 -11.39 8.65 -17.95
CA CYS A 579 -10.64 7.43 -18.24
C CYS A 579 -10.92 6.87 -19.65
N VAL A 580 -12.19 6.86 -20.08
CA VAL A 580 -12.56 6.43 -21.45
C VAL A 580 -11.94 7.34 -22.50
N SER A 581 -11.98 8.66 -22.30
CA SER A 581 -11.37 9.62 -23.23
C SER A 581 -9.85 9.44 -23.33
N ALA A 582 -9.19 9.20 -22.20
CA ALA A 582 -7.74 8.94 -22.16
C ALA A 582 -7.39 7.66 -22.92
N LEU A 583 -8.15 6.58 -22.71
CA LEU A 583 -7.98 5.31 -23.41
C LEU A 583 -8.13 5.47 -24.93
N ALA A 584 -9.16 6.19 -25.37
CA ALA A 584 -9.40 6.44 -26.79
C ALA A 584 -8.27 7.27 -27.43
N LEU A 585 -7.76 8.30 -26.74
CA LEU A 585 -6.65 9.11 -27.22
C LEU A 585 -5.31 8.35 -27.30
N GLN A 586 -5.12 7.35 -26.43
CA GLN A 586 -3.93 6.52 -26.35
C GLN A 586 -3.93 5.40 -27.39
N THR A 587 -5.02 4.62 -27.46
CA THR A 587 -5.16 3.51 -28.42
C THR A 587 -5.39 3.99 -29.85
N ARG A 588 -6.03 5.15 -30.01
CA ARG A 588 -6.51 5.69 -31.30
C ARG A 588 -7.50 4.78 -32.02
N ASP A 589 -8.09 3.81 -31.32
CA ASP A 589 -9.12 2.93 -31.86
C ASP A 589 -10.51 3.48 -31.52
N TYR A 590 -10.82 4.61 -32.16
CA TYR A 590 -12.09 5.31 -31.94
C TYR A 590 -13.30 4.48 -32.39
N VAL A 591 -13.14 3.67 -33.44
CA VAL A 591 -14.21 2.83 -33.98
C VAL A 591 -14.59 1.70 -33.01
N ALA A 592 -13.60 1.03 -32.41
CA ALA A 592 -13.90 -0.01 -31.42
C ALA A 592 -14.53 0.58 -30.14
N ILE A 593 -14.03 1.72 -29.65
CA ILE A 593 -14.48 2.30 -28.38
C ILE A 593 -15.82 3.02 -28.52
N PHE A 594 -15.95 3.94 -29.47
CA PHE A 594 -17.13 4.78 -29.63
C PHE A 594 -18.11 4.23 -30.65
N GLY A 595 -17.65 3.45 -31.64
CA GLY A 595 -18.46 3.01 -32.77
C GLY A 595 -18.06 3.73 -34.06
N GLY A 596 -18.58 3.27 -35.19
CA GLY A 596 -18.31 3.86 -36.51
C GLY A 596 -19.59 4.20 -37.26
N LEU A 597 -19.52 5.16 -38.18
CA LEU A 597 -20.61 5.42 -39.12
C LEU A 597 -20.51 4.46 -40.31
N ASP A 598 -21.60 3.78 -40.64
CA ASP A 598 -21.67 3.02 -41.88
C ASP A 598 -21.87 3.95 -43.10
N GLY A 599 -21.76 3.39 -44.31
CA GLY A 599 -21.91 4.14 -45.56
C GLY A 599 -23.30 4.74 -45.79
N GLU A 600 -24.28 4.40 -44.95
CA GLU A 600 -25.65 4.95 -44.96
C GLU A 600 -25.88 6.00 -43.86
N GLY A 601 -24.88 6.26 -43.01
CA GLY A 601 -24.93 7.24 -41.93
C GLY A 601 -25.53 6.71 -40.62
N CYS A 602 -25.74 5.39 -40.48
CA CYS A 602 -26.12 4.76 -39.22
C CYS A 602 -24.89 4.48 -38.36
N VAL A 603 -25.05 4.65 -37.04
CA VAL A 603 -23.99 4.44 -36.06
C VAL A 603 -23.93 2.95 -35.70
N SER A 604 -22.84 2.29 -36.05
CA SER A 604 -22.51 0.97 -35.51
C SER A 604 -22.06 1.09 -34.05
N PRO A 605 -22.59 0.28 -33.13
CA PRO A 605 -22.31 0.42 -31.70
C PRO A 605 -20.88 -0.02 -31.37
N GLY A 606 -20.11 0.88 -30.74
CA GLY A 606 -18.83 0.56 -30.10
C GLY A 606 -19.00 0.03 -28.67
N LEU A 607 -17.89 -0.36 -28.04
CA LEU A 607 -17.86 -0.92 -26.68
C LEU A 607 -18.51 -0.02 -25.62
N LEU A 608 -18.44 1.31 -25.78
CA LEU A 608 -19.06 2.25 -24.84
C LEU A 608 -20.59 2.15 -24.81
N HIS A 609 -21.21 1.65 -25.88
CA HIS A 609 -22.66 1.45 -25.93
C HIS A 609 -23.14 0.38 -24.95
N GLU A 610 -22.28 -0.53 -24.49
CA GLU A 610 -22.62 -1.51 -23.45
C GLU A 610 -22.98 -0.86 -22.11
N PHE A 611 -22.52 0.38 -21.84
CA PHE A 611 -22.67 1.06 -20.55
C PHE A 611 -23.71 2.18 -20.53
N GLY A 612 -24.28 2.53 -21.69
CA GLY A 612 -25.14 3.70 -21.84
C GLY A 612 -26.63 3.38 -21.79
N ASN A 613 -27.31 3.84 -20.73
CA ASN A 613 -28.78 3.93 -20.70
C ASN A 613 -29.30 5.25 -21.31
N ARG A 614 -28.43 6.26 -21.49
CA ARG A 614 -28.76 7.58 -22.06
C ARG A 614 -27.71 8.00 -23.10
N GLU A 615 -28.14 8.26 -24.33
CA GLU A 615 -27.27 8.76 -25.42
C GLU A 615 -26.53 10.06 -25.05
N SER A 616 -27.07 10.86 -24.12
CA SER A 616 -26.47 12.13 -23.68
C SER A 616 -25.08 11.95 -23.07
N ASP A 617 -24.90 10.88 -22.29
CA ASP A 617 -23.70 10.69 -21.49
C ASP A 617 -22.56 10.23 -22.42
N ILE A 618 -22.86 9.29 -23.33
CA ILE A 618 -21.96 8.86 -24.40
C ILE A 618 -21.53 10.05 -25.26
N ARG A 619 -22.49 10.89 -25.71
CA ARG A 619 -22.19 12.07 -26.54
C ARG A 619 -21.25 13.04 -25.83
N SER A 620 -21.41 13.26 -24.53
CA SER A 620 -20.53 14.16 -23.77
C SER A 620 -19.08 13.66 -23.72
N VAL A 621 -18.87 12.35 -23.56
CA VAL A 621 -17.53 11.74 -23.58
C VAL A 621 -16.90 11.87 -24.96
N VAL A 622 -17.68 11.61 -26.03
CA VAL A 622 -17.20 11.72 -27.42
C VAL A 622 -16.80 13.17 -27.74
N LEU A 623 -17.65 14.15 -27.42
CA LEU A 623 -17.36 15.57 -27.65
C LEU A 623 -16.10 16.03 -26.91
N TYR A 624 -15.97 15.67 -25.64
CA TYR A 624 -14.77 16.00 -24.85
C TYR A 624 -13.50 15.36 -25.45
N THR A 625 -13.61 14.12 -25.92
CA THR A 625 -12.49 13.42 -26.56
C THR A 625 -12.08 14.10 -27.87
N ALA A 626 -13.05 14.53 -28.67
CA ALA A 626 -12.82 15.27 -29.91
C ALA A 626 -12.11 16.61 -29.64
N GLU A 627 -12.64 17.43 -28.73
CA GLU A 627 -12.02 18.72 -28.32
C GLU A 627 -10.60 18.52 -27.78
N SER A 628 -10.40 17.49 -26.95
CA SER A 628 -9.08 17.13 -26.42
C SER A 628 -8.11 16.67 -27.51
N SER A 629 -8.61 16.04 -28.58
CA SER A 629 -7.79 15.61 -29.72
C SER A 629 -7.41 16.80 -30.62
N GLU A 630 -8.36 17.72 -30.84
CA GLU A 630 -8.14 18.98 -31.56
C GLU A 630 -7.09 19.84 -30.86
N ASN A 631 -7.20 20.03 -29.55
CA ASN A 631 -6.23 20.75 -28.71
C ASN A 631 -4.82 20.14 -28.76
N LYS A 632 -4.72 18.84 -29.02
CA LYS A 632 -3.44 18.12 -29.19
C LYS A 632 -2.92 18.12 -30.64
N GLY A 633 -3.58 18.85 -31.55
CA GLY A 633 -3.18 18.99 -32.96
C GLY A 633 -3.45 17.75 -33.82
N LYS A 634 -4.34 16.84 -33.39
CA LYS A 634 -4.66 15.61 -34.11
C LYS A 634 -5.95 15.79 -34.93
N LEU A 635 -5.83 16.43 -36.09
CA LEU A 635 -6.97 16.79 -36.94
C LEU A 635 -7.69 15.58 -37.59
N LEU A 636 -6.97 14.49 -37.89
CA LEU A 636 -7.54 13.29 -38.53
C LEU A 636 -8.55 12.52 -37.66
N SER A 637 -8.54 12.72 -36.33
CA SER A 637 -9.48 12.07 -35.41
C SER A 637 -10.78 12.84 -35.19
N CYS A 638 -10.90 14.08 -35.68
CA CYS A 638 -12.08 14.93 -35.44
C CYS A 638 -13.17 14.79 -36.53
N SER A 639 -12.96 13.89 -37.51
CA SER A 639 -13.86 13.67 -38.66
C SER A 639 -14.61 12.32 -38.60
N LEU A 640 -14.45 11.58 -37.50
CA LEU A 640 -15.20 10.40 -37.10
C LEU A 640 -16.09 10.78 -35.91
#